data_AF-A0A1F2V2Q2-F1
#
_entry.id   AF-A0A1F2V2Q2-F1
#
_cell.length_a   1.000
_cell.length_b   1.000
_cell.length_c   1.000
_cell.angle_alpha   90.00
_cell.angle_beta   90.00
_cell.angle_gamma   90.00
#
_symmetry.space_group_name_H-M   'P 1'
#
loop_
_entity.id
_entity.type
_entity.pdbx_description
1 polymer ?
#
loop_
_entity_poly.entity_id
_entity_poly.type
_entity_poly.pdbx_seq_one_letter_code
_entity_poly.pdbx_strand_id
1 'polypeptide(L)'
;MDRAGKGQIATMPIEFKLNGQTVVGRPDEPIIETARRHGVAIPHLCYSRTLRPDGNCRACVVEIKGERVLAPSCCRKPAEGMEVRTDSPRALASQKMVLELLLSDMPDHEYTLNNKVDVWARKLGVGKPRFKSRAQPEADLSHPAIAVNLDACIQCTRCLRACREEQVNDVIGYAFRGEHSKIVFDFGDPMGASTCVACGECVQACPTGALMPARQAGLEKIDKTVDSVCPFCGVGCLLTYHVKDNRIRFVTGKDGPSNHGRLCVKGRYGFDYAHHPHRLTKPLIRKPGVAKSADLAVDPGDWSEVFREASWEEALDFAASGLKSIQGQDPFALAGFGSAKGSNEEAYLFQKLVRTGFGTNNVDHCTRLCHASSVAALLEGIGSGAVSNQVNDVLNAEVVFLIGANPTSNHPVAATWMKNAAKSGVKLIVADPRRGDLARHATHYLQFKPDTDVALLNAMLHTIVEEDLIDRKFISDRTSGYEALKVNVKKFSPEKMAPVCGIPAQTIREVARLYAKSKASMILWGMGISQHVHGTDNARCLIALTLATGQIGRPGTGLHPLRGQNNVQGASDSGLIPMMYPDYQRVDNPEANKRFEKHWGRKLELKPGLTVVEIMDAAYAGRIRGMYVMGENPAMSDPDVAHARAAMAKLEHFVVQDIFLTETAYLADVVLPASAWPEKDGTVTNTDRMVQLGRKALEPPGEAREDLWIIVQLARRLGLAWDYRKARDVWEEMRQCMHSIAGITWERLERESSVTYPCVQEGDPGDPVVFLESFPTPSGRARFVPADLISAAERPDAEYPIVLITGRQLEHWHTGSMTRRASNLDYIEPEPVASVHPLDLEGLSIAPGGILTIESRRGRISLYARADDGTPRGTVFVPFCFYEAAANMLTNPALDPFGKIPEFKYCAVKVTKGGPPPKRMSFGGGVLLPGQ
;
A
#
# COMPACT_ATOMS: atom_id res chain seq x y z
N MET A 1 5.08 -23.90 -4.56
CA MET A 1 6.37 -24.40 -4.03
C MET A 1 6.56 -23.82 -2.63
N ASP A 2 6.40 -24.68 -1.62
CA ASP A 2 6.30 -24.37 -0.19
C ASP A 2 7.44 -23.54 0.40
N ARG A 3 7.14 -22.32 0.82
CA ARG A 3 7.99 -21.58 1.78
C ARG A 3 7.26 -21.02 3.01
N ALA A 4 5.98 -21.33 3.22
CA ALA A 4 5.27 -21.05 4.48
C ALA A 4 4.64 -22.28 5.17
N GLY A 5 4.62 -23.45 4.50
CA GLY A 5 4.15 -24.73 5.05
C GLY A 5 5.26 -25.67 5.57
N LYS A 6 6.49 -25.18 5.81
CA LYS A 6 7.56 -25.95 6.49
C LYS A 6 7.62 -25.62 7.98
N GLY A 7 6.48 -25.72 8.65
CA GLY A 7 6.49 -25.97 10.08
C GLY A 7 7.19 -27.31 10.32
N GLN A 8 8.44 -27.24 10.76
CA GLN A 8 9.10 -28.28 11.56
C GLN A 8 8.79 -29.74 11.19
N ILE A 9 8.95 -30.15 9.93
CA ILE A 9 9.37 -31.54 9.73
C ILE A 9 10.82 -31.54 10.20
N ALA A 10 11.01 -32.03 11.44
CA ALA A 10 12.30 -32.36 12.02
C ALA A 10 12.98 -33.40 11.12
N THR A 11 13.55 -32.92 10.02
CA THR A 11 14.50 -33.70 9.25
C THR A 11 15.75 -33.71 10.11
N MET A 12 16.12 -34.90 10.59
CA MET A 12 17.16 -35.06 11.61
C MET A 12 18.42 -34.28 11.16
N PRO A 13 19.02 -33.48 12.07
CA PRO A 13 20.25 -32.77 11.75
C PRO A 13 21.29 -33.76 11.24
N ILE A 14 21.99 -33.40 10.17
CA ILE A 14 23.02 -34.22 9.56
C ILE A 14 24.37 -33.75 10.09
N GLU A 15 25.09 -34.68 10.72
CA GLU A 15 26.50 -34.50 11.04
C GLU A 15 27.36 -34.80 9.83
N PHE A 16 28.28 -33.89 9.53
CA PHE A 16 29.29 -34.08 8.49
C PHE A 16 30.57 -33.33 8.86
N LYS A 17 31.68 -33.60 8.17
CA LYS A 17 32.95 -32.89 8.43
C LYS A 17 33.10 -31.70 7.49
N LEU A 18 33.36 -30.52 8.06
CA LEU A 18 33.71 -29.30 7.34
C LEU A 18 35.09 -28.82 7.80
N ASN A 19 36.06 -28.77 6.88
CA ASN A 19 37.46 -28.47 7.19
C ASN A 19 38.05 -29.34 8.33
N GLY A 20 37.58 -30.59 8.44
CA GLY A 20 38.00 -31.53 9.49
C GLY A 20 37.23 -31.39 10.81
N GLN A 21 36.40 -30.37 10.99
CA GLN A 21 35.53 -30.20 12.16
C GLN A 21 34.17 -30.86 11.93
N THR A 22 33.68 -31.59 12.92
CA THR A 22 32.31 -32.11 12.90
C THR A 22 31.34 -30.96 13.07
N VAL A 23 30.46 -30.76 12.09
CA VAL A 23 29.44 -29.72 12.09
C VAL A 23 28.07 -30.32 11.86
N VAL A 24 27.06 -29.67 12.44
CA VAL A 24 25.66 -30.06 12.29
C VAL A 24 24.99 -29.15 11.27
N GLY A 25 24.48 -29.75 10.19
CA GLY A 25 23.73 -29.10 9.11
C GLY A 25 22.27 -29.55 9.06
N ARG A 26 21.39 -28.71 8.51
CA ARG A 26 20.03 -29.13 8.14
C ARG A 26 20.08 -29.83 6.79
N PRO A 27 19.36 -30.95 6.60
CA PRO A 27 19.38 -31.68 5.35
C PRO A 27 18.78 -30.90 4.18
N ASP A 28 18.00 -29.85 4.43
CA ASP A 28 17.43 -29.01 3.39
C ASP A 28 18.17 -27.68 3.16
N GLU A 29 19.18 -27.36 3.99
CA GLU A 29 20.00 -26.16 3.81
C GLU A 29 21.26 -26.47 2.96
N PRO A 30 21.77 -25.52 2.18
CA PRO A 30 22.99 -25.72 1.43
C PRO A 30 24.22 -25.69 2.35
N ILE A 31 25.30 -26.37 1.96
CA ILE A 31 26.58 -26.40 2.68
C ILE A 31 27.08 -25.00 2.99
N ILE A 32 26.90 -24.04 2.07
CA ILE A 32 27.32 -22.65 2.28
C ILE A 32 26.66 -21.98 3.50
N GLU A 33 25.39 -22.31 3.81
CA GLU A 33 24.72 -21.79 5.00
C GLU A 33 25.19 -22.48 6.27
N THR A 34 25.40 -23.80 6.20
CA THR A 34 26.00 -24.52 7.34
C THR A 34 27.38 -23.97 7.67
N ALA A 35 28.23 -23.80 6.65
CA ALA A 35 29.57 -23.22 6.80
C ALA A 35 29.51 -21.83 7.45
N ARG A 36 28.60 -20.96 6.99
CA ARG A 36 28.39 -19.63 7.57
C ARG A 36 28.00 -19.69 9.05
N ARG A 37 27.08 -20.59 9.45
CA ARG A 37 26.66 -20.76 10.85
C ARG A 37 27.83 -21.18 11.76
N HIS A 38 28.80 -21.89 11.20
CA HIS A 38 30.02 -22.35 11.90
C HIS A 38 31.24 -21.45 11.64
N GLY A 39 31.05 -20.22 11.17
CA GLY A 39 32.14 -19.24 11.00
C GLY A 39 33.07 -19.49 9.81
N VAL A 40 32.77 -20.47 8.95
CA VAL A 40 33.56 -20.78 7.75
C VAL A 40 33.05 -19.95 6.57
N ALA A 41 33.86 -19.01 6.11
CA ALA A 41 33.53 -18.14 4.99
C ALA A 41 33.90 -18.78 3.65
N ILE A 42 32.92 -18.93 2.75
CA ILE A 42 33.11 -19.44 1.38
C ILE A 42 32.84 -18.32 0.37
N PRO A 43 33.73 -18.07 -0.60
CA PRO A 43 33.52 -17.06 -1.65
C PRO A 43 32.23 -17.30 -2.44
N HIS A 44 31.42 -16.27 -2.65
CA HIS A 44 30.16 -16.40 -3.39
C HIS A 44 29.68 -15.07 -3.99
N LEU A 45 29.12 -15.15 -5.20
CA LEU A 45 28.66 -13.97 -5.95
C LEU A 45 27.20 -14.11 -6.42
N CYS A 46 26.85 -15.24 -7.05
CA CYS A 46 25.49 -15.52 -7.54
C CYS A 46 24.54 -16.07 -6.47
N TYR A 47 25.06 -16.41 -5.28
CA TYR A 47 24.26 -16.92 -4.16
C TYR A 47 23.67 -15.76 -3.36
N SER A 48 22.39 -15.89 -3.01
CA SER A 48 21.66 -15.06 -2.06
C SER A 48 20.73 -15.97 -1.28
N ARG A 49 20.47 -15.67 0.00
CA ARG A 49 19.55 -16.46 0.84
C ARG A 49 18.11 -16.42 0.34
N THR A 50 17.74 -15.31 -0.31
CA THR A 50 16.39 -15.07 -0.82
C THR A 50 16.13 -15.83 -2.12
N LEU A 51 17.13 -15.91 -3.01
CA LEU A 51 16.98 -16.44 -4.36
C LEU A 51 17.30 -17.95 -4.45
N ARG A 52 16.68 -18.65 -5.41
CA ARG A 52 17.02 -20.03 -5.77
C ARG A 52 18.51 -20.15 -6.16
N PRO A 53 19.29 -21.10 -5.62
CA PRO A 53 20.72 -21.23 -5.95
C PRO A 53 20.94 -21.93 -7.30
N ASP A 54 21.67 -21.29 -8.22
CA ASP A 54 22.02 -21.86 -9.53
C ASP A 54 23.47 -22.37 -9.63
N GLY A 55 24.35 -21.97 -8.70
CA GLY A 55 25.78 -22.30 -8.79
C GLY A 55 26.48 -21.68 -10.01
N ASN A 56 25.92 -20.63 -10.60
CA ASN A 56 26.39 -20.05 -11.87
C ASN A 56 27.80 -19.43 -11.77
N CYS A 57 28.10 -18.69 -10.70
CA CYS A 57 29.40 -17.99 -10.59
C CYS A 57 30.60 -18.90 -10.37
N ARG A 58 30.40 -20.16 -9.96
CA ARG A 58 31.46 -21.12 -9.57
C ARG A 58 32.46 -20.65 -8.49
N ALA A 59 32.29 -19.46 -7.91
CA ALA A 59 33.15 -18.96 -6.85
C ALA A 59 33.05 -19.80 -5.57
N CYS A 60 31.88 -20.40 -5.28
CA CYS A 60 31.65 -21.13 -4.02
C CYS A 60 32.01 -22.63 -4.05
N VAL A 61 32.89 -23.03 -4.96
CA VAL A 61 33.26 -24.43 -5.12
C VAL A 61 34.07 -24.94 -3.92
N VAL A 62 33.76 -26.16 -3.47
CA VAL A 62 34.42 -26.86 -2.37
C VAL A 62 34.82 -28.26 -2.83
N GLU A 63 35.80 -28.85 -2.17
CA GLU A 63 36.17 -30.24 -2.41
C GLU A 63 35.39 -31.16 -1.47
N ILE A 64 34.76 -32.20 -2.02
CA ILE A 64 34.05 -33.23 -1.26
C ILE A 64 34.80 -34.53 -1.46
N LYS A 65 35.20 -35.18 -0.36
CA LYS A 65 35.96 -36.44 -0.40
C LYS A 65 35.19 -37.49 -1.19
N GLY A 66 35.88 -38.13 -2.14
CA GLY A 66 35.29 -39.12 -3.04
C GLY A 66 34.65 -38.54 -4.30
N GLU A 67 34.39 -37.23 -4.38
CA GLU A 67 33.90 -36.61 -5.62
C GLU A 67 35.05 -36.23 -6.56
N ARG A 68 34.89 -36.56 -7.85
CA ARG A 68 35.88 -36.23 -8.89
C ARG A 68 36.01 -34.73 -9.14
N VAL A 69 34.91 -33.98 -9.03
CA VAL A 69 34.84 -32.55 -9.41
C VAL A 69 34.60 -31.68 -8.18
N LEU A 70 35.05 -30.42 -8.24
CA LEU A 70 34.70 -29.47 -7.19
C LEU A 70 33.21 -29.12 -7.26
N ALA A 71 32.56 -29.17 -6.11
CA ALA A 71 31.11 -29.01 -6.00
C ALA A 71 30.75 -27.60 -5.54
N PRO A 72 29.76 -26.92 -6.16
CA PRO A 72 29.30 -25.62 -5.67
C PRO A 72 28.56 -25.79 -4.34
N SER A 73 29.12 -25.25 -3.26
CA SER A 73 28.54 -25.39 -1.90
C SER A 73 27.14 -24.79 -1.76
N CYS A 74 26.74 -23.88 -2.63
CA CYS A 74 25.38 -23.33 -2.65
C CYS A 74 24.31 -24.28 -3.20
N CYS A 75 24.70 -25.31 -3.94
CA CYS A 75 23.79 -26.28 -4.56
C CYS A 75 23.96 -27.70 -3.99
N ARG A 76 24.86 -27.87 -3.02
CA ARG A 76 25.04 -29.12 -2.28
C ARG A 76 24.45 -28.99 -0.89
N LYS A 77 23.81 -30.06 -0.43
CA LYS A 77 23.23 -30.17 0.92
C LYS A 77 24.09 -31.14 1.74
N PRO A 78 24.13 -30.99 3.08
CA PRO A 78 24.75 -31.96 3.96
C PRO A 78 24.26 -33.39 3.70
N ALA A 79 25.15 -34.36 3.77
CA ALA A 79 24.81 -35.79 3.79
C ALA A 79 25.66 -36.49 4.86
N GLU A 80 25.14 -37.59 5.40
CA GLU A 80 25.86 -38.39 6.40
C GLU A 80 27.20 -38.90 5.84
N GLY A 81 28.25 -38.84 6.65
CA GLY A 81 29.60 -39.25 6.25
C GLY A 81 30.29 -38.32 5.23
N MET A 82 29.64 -37.22 4.85
CA MET A 82 30.23 -36.24 3.93
C MET A 82 31.45 -35.55 4.57
N GLU A 83 32.55 -35.44 3.81
CA GLU A 83 33.72 -34.66 4.23
C GLU A 83 34.00 -33.55 3.21
N VAL A 84 33.84 -32.30 3.64
CA VAL A 84 33.97 -31.09 2.82
C VAL A 84 35.21 -30.32 3.24
N ARG A 85 36.04 -29.95 2.26
CA ARG A 85 37.20 -29.08 2.41
C ARG A 85 36.98 -27.82 1.59
N THR A 86 36.84 -26.69 2.28
CA THR A 86 36.76 -25.34 1.67
C THR A 86 38.15 -24.74 1.46
N ASP A 87 39.14 -25.27 2.17
CA ASP A 87 40.52 -24.80 2.31
C ASP A 87 41.53 -25.72 1.61
N SER A 88 41.07 -26.68 0.79
CA SER A 88 41.99 -27.53 0.05
C SER A 88 42.75 -26.72 -1.00
N PRO A 89 44.02 -27.04 -1.31
CA PRO A 89 44.78 -26.34 -2.34
C PRO A 89 44.03 -26.29 -3.68
N ARG A 90 43.34 -27.37 -4.02
CA ARG A 90 42.56 -27.50 -5.24
C ARG A 90 41.33 -26.58 -5.26
N ALA A 91 40.56 -26.52 -4.16
CA ALA A 91 39.42 -25.63 -4.04
C ALA A 91 39.86 -24.16 -4.11
N LEU A 92 40.86 -23.79 -3.30
CA LEU A 92 41.39 -22.42 -3.25
C LEU A 92 41.94 -21.96 -4.61
N ALA A 93 42.69 -22.80 -5.32
CA ALA A 93 43.21 -22.47 -6.65
C ALA A 93 42.06 -22.19 -7.64
N SER A 94 41.00 -23.01 -7.64
CA SER A 94 39.84 -22.80 -8.49
C SER A 94 39.05 -21.54 -8.13
N GLN A 95 38.84 -21.28 -6.83
CA GLN A 95 38.15 -20.08 -6.36
C GLN A 95 38.89 -18.80 -6.78
N LYS A 96 40.23 -18.76 -6.60
CA LYS A 96 41.06 -17.63 -7.01
C LYS A 96 41.04 -17.42 -8.53
N MET A 97 41.15 -18.50 -9.31
CA MET A 97 41.09 -18.44 -10.78
C MET A 97 39.76 -17.85 -11.27
N VAL A 98 38.63 -18.28 -10.69
CA VAL A 98 37.30 -17.74 -11.04
C VAL A 98 37.22 -16.25 -10.76
N LEU A 99 37.71 -15.79 -9.59
CA LEU A 99 37.73 -14.37 -9.26
C LEU A 99 38.66 -13.58 -10.18
N GLU A 100 39.82 -14.13 -10.54
CA GLU A 100 40.75 -13.50 -11.47
C GLU A 100 40.12 -13.30 -12.87
N LEU A 101 39.40 -14.31 -13.38
CA LEU A 101 38.67 -14.20 -14.65
C LEU A 101 37.53 -13.17 -14.60
N LEU A 102 36.82 -13.06 -13.47
CA LEU A 102 35.78 -12.04 -13.33
C LEU A 102 36.38 -10.64 -13.20
N LEU A 103 37.54 -10.51 -12.54
CA LEU A 103 38.28 -9.26 -12.44
C LEU A 103 38.83 -8.79 -13.79
N SER A 104 39.21 -9.69 -14.70
CA SER A 104 39.67 -9.25 -16.04
C SER A 104 38.58 -8.54 -16.84
N ASP A 105 37.31 -8.82 -16.55
CA ASP A 105 36.16 -8.18 -17.18
C ASP A 105 35.60 -6.99 -16.39
N MET A 106 36.10 -6.71 -15.18
CA MET A 106 35.64 -5.58 -14.39
C MET A 106 36.21 -4.26 -14.92
N PRO A 107 35.42 -3.17 -14.93
CA PRO A 107 35.92 -1.85 -15.25
C PRO A 107 36.80 -1.30 -14.11
N ASP A 108 37.68 -0.36 -14.43
CA ASP A 108 38.48 0.37 -13.42
C ASP A 108 37.61 1.31 -12.57
N HIS A 109 36.45 1.72 -13.09
CA HIS A 109 35.49 2.57 -12.39
C HIS A 109 34.53 1.74 -11.53
N GLU A 110 34.25 2.20 -10.30
CA GLU A 110 33.35 1.52 -9.38
C GLU A 110 31.88 1.96 -9.55
N TYR A 111 30.93 1.03 -9.47
CA TYR A 111 29.48 1.35 -9.45
C TYR A 111 28.80 1.04 -8.11
N THR A 112 29.54 0.50 -7.15
CA THR A 112 29.07 0.29 -5.77
C THR A 112 30.26 0.25 -4.81
N LEU A 113 30.08 0.81 -3.61
CA LEU A 113 31.09 0.75 -2.55
C LEU A 113 31.36 -0.67 -2.03
N ASN A 114 30.45 -1.63 -2.33
CA ASN A 114 30.49 -2.99 -1.82
C ASN A 114 30.52 -4.03 -2.95
N ASN A 115 31.37 -3.83 -3.96
CA ASN A 115 31.51 -4.79 -5.06
C ASN A 115 31.99 -6.14 -4.51
N LYS A 116 31.13 -7.17 -4.60
CA LYS A 116 31.42 -8.48 -4.01
C LYS A 116 32.61 -9.18 -4.68
N VAL A 117 32.92 -8.87 -5.95
CA VAL A 117 34.10 -9.44 -6.62
C VAL A 117 35.36 -8.92 -5.95
N ASP A 118 35.48 -7.60 -5.77
CA ASP A 118 36.65 -6.96 -5.14
C ASP A 118 36.81 -7.37 -3.68
N VAL A 119 35.70 -7.48 -2.93
CA VAL A 119 35.72 -7.96 -1.54
C VAL A 119 36.32 -9.37 -1.45
N TRP A 120 35.88 -10.30 -2.31
CA TRP A 120 36.39 -11.68 -2.28
C TRP A 120 37.80 -11.80 -2.85
N ALA A 121 38.13 -11.04 -3.90
CA ALA A 121 39.47 -10.99 -4.47
C ALA A 121 40.50 -10.52 -3.44
N ARG A 122 40.22 -9.41 -2.72
CA ARG A 122 41.06 -8.94 -1.61
C ARG A 122 41.18 -9.99 -0.52
N LYS A 123 40.06 -10.59 -0.09
CA LYS A 123 40.06 -11.61 0.97
C LYS A 123 40.88 -12.86 0.63
N LEU A 124 40.94 -13.25 -0.65
CA LEU A 124 41.72 -14.41 -1.11
C LEU A 124 43.12 -14.05 -1.65
N GLY A 125 43.49 -12.77 -1.64
CA GLY A 125 44.77 -12.29 -2.16
C GLY A 125 44.94 -12.54 -3.66
N VAL A 126 43.89 -12.30 -4.45
CA VAL A 126 43.95 -12.33 -5.92
C VAL A 126 44.54 -11.00 -6.40
N GLY A 127 45.63 -11.07 -7.19
CA GLY A 127 46.32 -9.91 -7.73
C GLY A 127 45.70 -9.38 -9.03
N LYS A 128 46.47 -8.57 -9.78
CA LYS A 128 46.04 -8.07 -11.09
C LYS A 128 45.77 -9.24 -12.05
N PRO A 129 44.66 -9.20 -12.81
CA PRO A 129 44.30 -10.29 -13.70
C PRO A 129 45.30 -10.42 -14.86
N ARG A 130 45.59 -11.67 -15.25
CA ARG A 130 46.47 -11.99 -16.40
C ARG A 130 45.73 -12.13 -17.74
N PHE A 131 44.40 -12.10 -17.71
CA PHE A 131 43.56 -12.34 -18.88
C PHE A 131 43.11 -11.02 -19.52
N LYS A 132 42.88 -11.04 -20.83
CA LYS A 132 42.32 -9.91 -21.57
C LYS A 132 40.83 -9.77 -21.26
N SER A 133 40.36 -8.54 -21.08
CA SER A 133 38.94 -8.25 -20.92
C SER A 133 38.14 -8.56 -22.19
N ARG A 134 36.87 -8.90 -22.03
CA ARG A 134 35.91 -8.91 -23.14
C ARG A 134 35.60 -7.49 -23.66
N ALA A 135 34.87 -7.42 -24.77
CA ALA A 135 34.27 -6.17 -25.23
C ALA A 135 33.20 -5.69 -24.23
N GLN A 136 33.36 -4.48 -23.71
CA GLN A 136 32.45 -3.95 -22.70
C GLN A 136 31.22 -3.30 -23.34
N PRO A 137 30.00 -3.61 -22.86
CA PRO A 137 28.78 -2.99 -23.37
C PRO A 137 28.67 -1.53 -22.91
N GLU A 138 27.96 -0.71 -23.68
CA GLU A 138 27.60 0.64 -23.28
C GLU A 138 26.59 0.63 -22.11
N ALA A 139 26.64 1.69 -21.30
CA ALA A 139 25.68 1.90 -20.24
C ALA A 139 24.32 2.31 -20.80
N ASP A 140 23.25 1.80 -20.20
CA ASP A 140 21.89 2.26 -20.45
C ASP A 140 21.40 3.10 -19.25
N LEU A 141 21.24 4.39 -19.52
CA LEU A 141 20.81 5.42 -18.56
C LEU A 141 19.41 5.94 -18.89
N SER A 142 18.63 5.21 -19.70
CA SER A 142 17.29 5.61 -20.13
C SER A 142 16.27 5.66 -18.99
N HIS A 143 16.47 4.88 -17.93
CA HIS A 143 15.54 4.81 -16.81
C HIS A 143 15.88 5.85 -15.71
N PRO A 144 14.92 6.67 -15.24
CA PRO A 144 15.20 7.82 -14.35
C PRO A 144 15.75 7.44 -12.96
N ALA A 145 15.40 6.24 -12.49
CA ALA A 145 15.76 5.76 -11.16
C ALA A 145 16.82 4.65 -11.13
N ILE A 146 17.16 4.03 -12.28
CA ILE A 146 18.04 2.87 -12.34
C ILE A 146 19.06 3.07 -13.46
N ALA A 147 20.35 2.95 -13.13
CA ALA A 147 21.42 2.91 -14.12
C ALA A 147 21.81 1.46 -14.41
N VAL A 148 22.02 1.15 -15.69
CA VAL A 148 22.40 -0.17 -16.19
C VAL A 148 23.82 -0.12 -16.75
N ASN A 149 24.79 -0.53 -15.96
CA ASN A 149 26.21 -0.52 -16.28
C ASN A 149 26.69 -1.97 -16.48
N LEU A 150 26.43 -2.55 -17.66
CA LEU A 150 26.69 -3.98 -17.90
C LEU A 150 28.17 -4.32 -18.10
N ASP A 151 29.05 -3.32 -18.17
CA ASP A 151 30.50 -3.46 -18.08
C ASP A 151 30.91 -4.10 -16.74
N ALA A 152 30.21 -3.79 -15.65
CA ALA A 152 30.39 -4.46 -14.36
C ALA A 152 29.55 -5.75 -14.17
N CYS A 153 28.92 -6.27 -15.23
CA CYS A 153 28.04 -7.44 -15.13
C CYS A 153 28.80 -8.77 -15.17
N ILE A 154 28.79 -9.50 -14.05
CA ILE A 154 29.34 -10.86 -13.94
C ILE A 154 28.37 -11.98 -14.38
N GLN A 155 27.29 -11.63 -15.08
CA GLN A 155 26.30 -12.58 -15.60
C GLN A 155 25.73 -13.56 -14.55
N CYS A 156 25.72 -13.17 -13.28
CA CYS A 156 25.35 -14.07 -12.17
C CYS A 156 23.86 -14.40 -12.08
N THR A 157 23.03 -13.85 -12.97
CA THR A 157 21.57 -14.00 -13.07
C THR A 157 20.77 -13.62 -11.81
N ARG A 158 21.37 -12.93 -10.83
CA ARG A 158 20.64 -12.49 -9.63
C ARG A 158 19.53 -11.50 -9.96
N CYS A 159 19.78 -10.55 -10.85
CA CYS A 159 18.78 -9.59 -11.34
C CYS A 159 17.61 -10.29 -12.05
N LEU A 160 17.90 -11.27 -12.91
CA LEU A 160 16.90 -12.08 -13.60
C LEU A 160 16.03 -12.86 -12.60
N ARG A 161 16.65 -13.59 -11.66
CA ARG A 161 15.90 -14.35 -10.63
C ARG A 161 15.05 -13.44 -9.74
N ALA A 162 15.57 -12.28 -9.35
CA ALA A 162 14.81 -11.26 -8.63
C ALA A 162 13.58 -10.78 -9.42
N CYS A 163 13.73 -10.45 -10.71
CA CYS A 163 12.62 -9.96 -11.52
C CYS A 163 11.59 -11.07 -11.84
N ARG A 164 12.06 -12.28 -12.14
CA ARG A 164 11.26 -13.38 -12.68
C ARG A 164 10.66 -14.30 -11.62
N GLU A 165 11.44 -14.62 -10.59
CA GLU A 165 11.06 -15.59 -9.55
C GLU A 165 10.47 -14.88 -8.33
N GLU A 166 11.13 -13.83 -7.82
CA GLU A 166 10.64 -13.09 -6.65
C GLU A 166 9.47 -12.19 -7.00
N GLN A 167 9.70 -11.19 -7.86
CA GLN A 167 8.68 -10.19 -8.21
C GLN A 167 7.65 -10.70 -9.20
N VAL A 168 8.00 -11.70 -10.02
CA VAL A 168 7.14 -12.23 -11.09
C VAL A 168 6.69 -11.12 -12.05
N ASN A 169 7.63 -10.29 -12.49
CA ASN A 169 7.40 -9.30 -13.56
C ASN A 169 7.89 -9.81 -14.92
N ASP A 170 8.92 -10.66 -14.92
CA ASP A 170 9.49 -11.32 -16.12
C ASP A 170 10.02 -10.36 -17.21
N VAL A 171 10.54 -9.20 -16.80
CA VAL A 171 11.09 -8.16 -17.71
C VAL A 171 12.54 -8.43 -18.10
N ILE A 172 13.32 -9.06 -17.21
CA ILE A 172 14.77 -9.26 -17.42
C ILE A 172 15.04 -10.63 -18.05
N GLY A 173 15.69 -10.62 -19.22
CA GLY A 173 16.14 -11.80 -19.96
C GLY A 173 17.66 -12.02 -19.92
N TYR A 174 18.10 -13.15 -20.50
CA TYR A 174 19.50 -13.50 -20.74
C TYR A 174 19.65 -13.97 -22.19
N ALA A 175 20.22 -13.12 -23.04
CA ALA A 175 20.30 -13.33 -24.48
C ALA A 175 21.71 -13.75 -24.93
N PHE A 176 21.80 -14.30 -26.15
CA PHE A 176 23.02 -14.78 -26.82
C PHE A 176 23.73 -15.95 -26.09
N ARG A 177 24.91 -16.36 -26.58
CA ARG A 177 25.69 -17.49 -26.07
C ARG A 177 27.19 -17.15 -26.05
N GLY A 178 27.92 -17.77 -25.13
CA GLY A 178 29.38 -17.61 -25.01
C GLY A 178 29.75 -16.21 -24.55
N GLU A 179 30.78 -15.62 -25.14
CA GLU A 179 31.28 -14.29 -24.80
C GLU A 179 30.27 -13.15 -25.09
N HIS A 180 29.31 -13.38 -26.00
CA HIS A 180 28.27 -12.40 -26.34
C HIS A 180 27.07 -12.41 -25.39
N SER A 181 27.03 -13.33 -24.43
CA SER A 181 25.88 -13.43 -23.52
C SER A 181 25.69 -12.15 -22.71
N LYS A 182 24.46 -11.63 -22.64
CA LYS A 182 24.16 -10.44 -21.83
C LYS A 182 22.77 -10.45 -21.24
N ILE A 183 22.63 -9.68 -20.17
CA ILE A 183 21.33 -9.31 -19.63
C ILE A 183 20.64 -8.38 -20.62
N VAL A 184 19.34 -8.58 -20.84
CA VAL A 184 18.48 -7.76 -21.70
C VAL A 184 17.16 -7.47 -20.99
N PHE A 185 16.42 -6.45 -21.44
CA PHE A 185 15.07 -6.13 -20.98
C PHE A 185 14.09 -6.35 -22.11
N ASP A 186 12.96 -7.02 -21.85
CA ASP A 186 11.98 -7.46 -22.86
C ASP A 186 12.66 -8.05 -24.12
N PHE A 187 12.54 -7.38 -25.27
CA PHE A 187 13.11 -7.82 -26.55
C PHE A 187 14.48 -7.20 -26.87
N GLY A 188 15.19 -6.71 -25.83
CA GLY A 188 16.46 -5.99 -25.98
C GLY A 188 16.31 -4.47 -25.90
N ASP A 189 15.17 -3.98 -25.42
CA ASP A 189 14.88 -2.56 -25.28
C ASP A 189 15.73 -1.92 -24.18
N PRO A 190 16.03 -0.61 -24.27
CA PRO A 190 16.51 0.15 -23.12
C PRO A 190 15.54 0.02 -21.94
N MET A 191 16.05 -0.05 -20.71
CA MET A 191 15.25 -0.30 -19.52
C MET A 191 14.10 0.72 -19.38
N GLY A 192 14.34 2.00 -19.67
CA GLY A 192 13.33 3.05 -19.60
C GLY A 192 12.19 2.91 -20.62
N ALA A 193 12.39 2.14 -21.69
CA ALA A 193 11.39 1.83 -22.71
C ALA A 193 10.77 0.43 -22.55
N SER A 194 11.29 -0.39 -21.63
CA SER A 194 10.77 -1.73 -21.32
C SER A 194 9.54 -1.67 -20.41
N THR A 195 8.93 -2.83 -20.18
CA THR A 195 7.82 -3.07 -19.24
C THR A 195 8.26 -3.06 -17.76
N CYS A 196 9.46 -2.56 -17.46
CA CYS A 196 9.98 -2.44 -16.10
C CYS A 196 9.12 -1.51 -15.25
N VAL A 197 8.52 -2.06 -14.20
CA VAL A 197 7.72 -1.30 -13.21
C VAL A 197 8.55 -0.62 -12.11
N ALA A 198 9.86 -0.48 -12.32
CA ALA A 198 10.78 0.22 -11.42
C ALA A 198 10.75 -0.23 -9.94
N CYS A 199 10.55 -1.53 -9.66
CA CYS A 199 10.53 -2.03 -8.27
C CYS A 199 11.90 -2.00 -7.56
N GLY A 200 12.99 -2.02 -8.33
CA GLY A 200 14.37 -2.02 -7.81
C GLY A 200 14.83 -3.34 -7.18
N GLU A 201 14.08 -4.44 -7.29
CA GLU A 201 14.52 -5.74 -6.76
C GLU A 201 15.81 -6.23 -7.45
N CYS A 202 15.94 -5.96 -8.76
CA CYS A 202 17.15 -6.28 -9.52
C CYS A 202 18.38 -5.48 -9.05
N VAL A 203 18.18 -4.23 -8.64
CA VAL A 203 19.20 -3.34 -8.08
C VAL A 203 19.64 -3.86 -6.72
N GLN A 204 18.70 -4.16 -5.82
CA GLN A 204 18.97 -4.76 -4.51
C GLN A 204 19.69 -6.12 -4.62
N ALA A 205 19.38 -6.89 -5.67
CA ALA A 205 19.99 -8.17 -5.93
C ALA A 205 21.36 -8.09 -6.62
N CYS A 206 21.80 -6.94 -7.15
CA CYS A 206 23.03 -6.86 -7.94
C CYS A 206 24.28 -6.84 -7.04
N PRO A 207 25.24 -7.78 -7.19
CA PRO A 207 26.45 -7.82 -6.35
C PRO A 207 27.54 -6.81 -6.70
N THR A 208 27.49 -6.22 -7.89
CA THR A 208 28.62 -5.47 -8.49
C THR A 208 28.26 -4.04 -8.87
N GLY A 209 27.02 -3.60 -8.64
CA GLY A 209 26.55 -2.28 -9.07
C GLY A 209 26.21 -2.19 -10.57
N ALA A 210 26.28 -3.30 -11.33
CA ALA A 210 25.87 -3.31 -12.75
C ALA A 210 24.41 -2.89 -12.96
N LEU A 211 23.58 -3.08 -11.93
CA LEU A 211 22.28 -2.42 -11.79
C LEU A 211 22.35 -1.68 -10.47
N MET A 212 22.26 -0.35 -10.51
CA MET A 212 22.40 0.51 -9.35
C MET A 212 21.34 1.62 -9.36
N PRO A 213 21.06 2.27 -8.21
CA PRO A 213 20.32 3.53 -8.23
C PRO A 213 20.98 4.52 -9.20
N ALA A 214 20.17 5.19 -10.01
CA ALA A 214 20.68 6.15 -10.99
C ALA A 214 21.45 7.32 -10.34
N ARG A 215 22.13 8.11 -11.18
CA ARG A 215 22.88 9.32 -10.75
C ARG A 215 23.92 9.04 -9.67
N GLN A 216 24.57 7.87 -9.78
CA GLN A 216 25.65 7.45 -8.88
C GLN A 216 25.25 7.39 -7.39
N ALA A 217 23.96 7.42 -7.04
CA ALA A 217 23.52 7.49 -5.64
C ALA A 217 24.00 6.29 -4.80
N GLY A 218 24.25 5.13 -5.43
CA GLY A 218 24.83 3.95 -4.77
C GLY A 218 26.34 4.04 -4.44
N LEU A 219 27.04 5.07 -4.90
CA LEU A 219 28.45 5.34 -4.61
C LEU A 219 28.65 6.32 -3.46
N GLU A 220 27.58 6.93 -2.98
CA GLU A 220 27.68 7.89 -1.91
C GLU A 220 27.96 7.25 -0.57
N LYS A 221 28.93 7.83 0.15
CA LYS A 221 29.17 7.50 1.55
C LYS A 221 28.07 8.12 2.41
N ILE A 222 27.42 7.28 3.19
CA ILE A 222 26.24 7.60 4.00
C ILE A 222 26.65 7.86 5.45
N ASP A 223 25.99 8.82 6.11
CA ASP A 223 26.25 9.18 7.50
C ASP A 223 25.61 8.19 8.46
N LYS A 224 24.37 7.78 8.16
CA LYS A 224 23.61 6.83 8.96
C LYS A 224 22.58 6.06 8.14
N THR A 225 22.20 4.91 8.67
CA THR A 225 21.09 4.09 8.17
C THR A 225 19.99 4.03 9.21
N VAL A 226 18.73 4.19 8.80
CA VAL A 226 17.57 4.15 9.71
C VAL A 226 16.51 3.21 9.19
N ASP A 227 16.19 2.18 9.98
CA ASP A 227 15.10 1.26 9.71
C ASP A 227 13.74 1.87 10.04
N SER A 228 12.80 1.77 9.11
CA SER A 228 11.46 2.35 9.23
C SER A 228 10.47 1.57 8.34
N VAL A 229 9.30 2.18 8.10
CA VAL A 229 8.21 1.63 7.30
C VAL A 229 7.81 2.61 6.20
N CYS A 230 7.32 2.07 5.08
CA CYS A 230 6.88 2.83 3.91
C CYS A 230 5.61 3.67 4.20
N PRO A 231 5.58 4.98 3.86
CA PRO A 231 4.44 5.87 4.16
C PRO A 231 3.31 5.87 3.13
N PHE A 232 3.29 4.93 2.18
CA PHE A 232 2.36 4.95 1.05
C PHE A 232 1.13 4.05 1.26
N CYS A 233 1.16 2.83 0.71
CA CYS A 233 0.01 1.91 0.73
C CYS A 233 -0.05 1.09 2.03
N GLY A 234 -1.23 0.54 2.30
CA GLY A 234 -1.54 -0.28 3.48
C GLY A 234 -0.78 -1.60 3.59
N VAL A 235 0.14 -1.96 2.68
CA VAL A 235 0.95 -3.18 2.85
C VAL A 235 1.93 -3.05 4.02
N GLY A 236 2.44 -1.86 4.31
CA GLY A 236 3.38 -1.65 5.42
C GLY A 236 4.74 -2.30 5.17
N CYS A 237 5.35 -2.05 4.01
CA CYS A 237 6.66 -2.62 3.69
C CYS A 237 7.75 -2.02 4.58
N LEU A 238 8.58 -2.85 5.21
CA LEU A 238 9.74 -2.39 5.97
C LEU A 238 10.88 -1.99 5.04
N LEU A 239 11.58 -0.92 5.40
CA LEU A 239 12.66 -0.33 4.61
C LEU A 239 13.77 0.22 5.50
N THR A 240 14.91 0.52 4.87
CA THR A 240 16.04 1.21 5.49
C THR A 240 16.35 2.45 4.66
N TYR A 241 16.30 3.63 5.30
CA TYR A 241 16.75 4.90 4.74
C TYR A 241 18.27 5.00 4.84
N HIS A 242 18.92 5.40 3.76
CA HIS A 242 20.36 5.70 3.74
C HIS A 242 20.53 7.22 3.66
N VAL A 243 20.99 7.82 4.76
CA VAL A 243 20.93 9.28 4.97
C VAL A 243 22.33 9.88 4.92
N LYS A 244 22.44 11.03 4.25
CA LYS A 244 23.61 11.90 4.24
C LYS A 244 23.18 13.37 4.23
N ASP A 245 23.82 14.23 5.01
CA ASP A 245 23.55 15.68 5.02
C ASP A 245 22.06 16.00 5.30
N ASN A 246 21.47 15.24 6.24
CA ASN A 246 20.03 15.27 6.54
C ASN A 246 19.14 15.07 5.29
N ARG A 247 19.58 14.25 4.33
CA ARG A 247 18.82 13.86 3.13
C ARG A 247 18.88 12.35 2.90
N ILE A 248 17.75 11.76 2.52
CA ILE A 248 17.72 10.37 2.07
C ILE A 248 18.36 10.32 0.67
N ARG A 249 19.42 9.52 0.49
CA ARG A 249 20.10 9.35 -0.81
C ARG A 249 19.53 8.17 -1.60
N PHE A 250 19.23 7.08 -0.90
CA PHE A 250 18.52 5.93 -1.47
C PHE A 250 17.85 5.08 -0.38
N VAL A 251 17.03 4.12 -0.79
CA VAL A 251 16.27 3.24 0.12
C VAL A 251 16.52 1.78 -0.24
N THR A 252 16.76 0.96 0.78
CA THR A 252 16.77 -0.51 0.66
C THR A 252 15.56 -1.14 1.34
N GLY A 253 15.13 -2.31 0.87
CA GLY A 253 14.05 -3.03 1.54
C GLY A 253 14.62 -3.81 2.72
N LYS A 254 13.95 -3.71 3.87
CA LYS A 254 14.29 -4.46 5.07
C LYS A 254 13.47 -5.74 5.09
N ASP A 255 14.09 -6.83 5.53
CA ASP A 255 13.37 -8.08 5.74
C ASP A 255 12.33 -7.92 6.85
N GLY A 256 11.10 -8.35 6.58
CA GLY A 256 9.94 -8.10 7.43
C GLY A 256 8.74 -8.93 6.98
N PRO A 257 7.76 -9.18 7.88
CA PRO A 257 6.67 -10.12 7.61
C PRO A 257 5.76 -9.70 6.44
N SER A 258 5.63 -8.40 6.18
CA SER A 258 4.77 -7.88 5.12
C SER A 258 5.40 -7.96 3.72
N ASN A 259 6.73 -7.82 3.61
CA ASN A 259 7.38 -7.61 2.33
C ASN A 259 8.59 -8.50 2.04
N HIS A 260 9.21 -9.14 3.03
CA HIS A 260 10.42 -9.95 2.87
C HIS A 260 11.53 -9.21 2.08
N GLY A 261 11.74 -7.93 2.39
CA GLY A 261 12.73 -7.08 1.71
C GLY A 261 12.28 -6.49 0.36
N ARG A 262 11.09 -6.82 -0.15
CA ARG A 262 10.57 -6.29 -1.41
C ARG A 262 10.05 -4.86 -1.23
N LEU A 263 10.22 -4.00 -2.24
CA LEU A 263 9.51 -2.71 -2.32
C LEU A 263 8.95 -2.50 -3.73
N CYS A 264 8.09 -1.51 -3.90
CA CYS A 264 7.65 -1.00 -5.20
C CYS A 264 8.35 0.32 -5.52
N VAL A 265 8.12 0.84 -6.73
CA VAL A 265 8.69 2.13 -7.19
C VAL A 265 8.49 3.27 -6.18
N LYS A 266 7.30 3.37 -5.56
CA LYS A 266 6.99 4.40 -4.56
C LYS A 266 7.89 4.31 -3.33
N GLY A 267 7.94 3.14 -2.70
CA GLY A 267 8.78 2.94 -1.50
C GLY A 267 10.27 2.96 -1.78
N ARG A 268 10.68 2.64 -3.01
CA ARG A 268 12.09 2.55 -3.42
C ARG A 268 12.67 3.91 -3.82
N TYR A 269 11.88 4.73 -4.51
CA TYR A 269 12.36 5.93 -5.20
C TYR A 269 11.55 7.20 -4.91
N GLY A 270 10.43 7.09 -4.18
CA GLY A 270 9.52 8.19 -3.86
C GLY A 270 9.77 8.85 -2.52
N PHE A 271 11.03 9.12 -2.15
CA PHE A 271 11.39 9.65 -0.82
C PHE A 271 11.83 11.12 -0.85
N ASP A 272 12.17 11.66 -2.01
CA ASP A 272 12.78 13.00 -2.18
C ASP A 272 11.77 14.14 -2.02
N TYR A 273 10.46 13.85 -1.99
CA TYR A 273 9.44 14.83 -1.62
C TYR A 273 9.71 15.48 -0.25
N ALA A 274 10.40 14.77 0.67
CA ALA A 274 10.73 15.29 1.99
C ALA A 274 11.58 16.58 1.92
N HIS A 275 12.37 16.76 0.85
CA HIS A 275 13.21 17.93 0.60
C HIS A 275 12.74 18.79 -0.58
N HIS A 276 11.51 18.58 -1.04
CA HIS A 276 10.98 19.37 -2.15
C HIS A 276 10.88 20.86 -1.76
N PRO A 277 11.24 21.82 -2.64
CA PRO A 277 11.21 23.26 -2.32
C PRO A 277 9.87 23.78 -1.82
N HIS A 278 8.76 23.18 -2.27
CA HIS A 278 7.40 23.52 -1.82
C HIS A 278 7.06 23.08 -0.38
N ARG A 279 7.96 22.43 0.37
CA ARG A 279 7.69 22.06 1.78
C ARG A 279 7.38 23.31 2.60
N LEU A 280 6.34 23.22 3.43
CA LEU A 280 6.03 24.28 4.38
C LEU A 280 7.11 24.31 5.47
N THR A 281 7.72 25.48 5.68
CA THR A 281 8.81 25.68 6.63
C THR A 281 8.45 26.55 7.82
N LYS A 282 7.38 27.34 7.73
CA LYS A 282 6.90 28.24 8.78
C LYS A 282 5.37 28.29 8.83
N PRO A 283 4.77 28.59 9.99
CA PRO A 283 3.35 28.85 10.08
C PRO A 283 2.93 30.00 9.16
N LEU A 284 1.78 29.84 8.51
CA LEU A 284 1.20 30.85 7.64
C LEU A 284 -0.17 31.27 8.17
N ILE A 285 -0.47 32.56 8.15
CA ILE A 285 -1.78 33.12 8.46
C ILE A 285 -2.30 33.85 7.23
N ARG A 286 -3.57 33.65 6.89
CA ARG A 286 -4.24 34.35 5.78
C ARG A 286 -4.20 35.85 6.02
N LYS A 287 -3.85 36.62 4.99
CA LYS A 287 -3.82 38.08 5.07
C LYS A 287 -5.23 38.64 5.29
N PRO A 288 -5.40 39.66 6.16
CA PRO A 288 -6.69 40.35 6.30
C PRO A 288 -7.20 40.88 4.97
N GLY A 289 -8.50 40.70 4.70
CA GLY A 289 -9.14 41.17 3.46
C GLY A 289 -8.99 40.25 2.24
N VAL A 290 -8.17 39.20 2.31
CA VAL A 290 -8.09 38.20 1.22
C VAL A 290 -9.19 37.16 1.39
N ALA A 291 -10.21 37.22 0.52
CA ALA A 291 -11.36 36.31 0.57
C ALA A 291 -10.98 34.86 0.18
N LYS A 292 -11.75 33.90 0.70
CA LYS A 292 -11.75 32.51 0.24
C LYS A 292 -12.72 32.37 -0.93
N SER A 293 -12.36 31.61 -1.95
CA SER A 293 -13.28 31.24 -3.04
C SER A 293 -13.09 29.78 -3.43
N ALA A 294 -14.15 29.15 -3.96
CA ALA A 294 -14.12 27.73 -4.31
C ALA A 294 -13.17 27.40 -5.48
N ASP A 295 -12.86 28.40 -6.31
CA ASP A 295 -11.98 28.35 -7.47
C ASP A 295 -10.58 28.89 -7.19
N LEU A 296 -10.27 29.25 -5.93
CA LEU A 296 -8.97 29.80 -5.57
C LEU A 296 -7.85 28.82 -5.89
N ALA A 297 -6.88 29.30 -6.66
CA ALA A 297 -5.62 28.62 -6.93
C ALA A 297 -4.47 29.45 -6.38
N VAL A 298 -3.50 28.78 -5.76
CA VAL A 298 -2.30 29.42 -5.20
C VAL A 298 -1.10 28.71 -5.80
N ASP A 299 -0.08 29.47 -6.21
CA ASP A 299 1.20 28.89 -6.55
C ASP A 299 1.88 28.44 -5.24
N PRO A 300 2.12 27.14 -5.02
CA PRO A 300 2.81 26.67 -3.82
C PRO A 300 4.26 27.18 -3.72
N GLY A 301 4.85 27.67 -4.82
CA GLY A 301 6.15 28.34 -4.84
C GLY A 301 6.10 29.81 -4.44
N ASP A 302 4.94 30.47 -4.59
CA ASP A 302 4.70 31.85 -4.17
C ASP A 302 3.26 32.05 -3.67
N TRP A 303 3.08 31.88 -2.37
CA TRP A 303 1.79 32.04 -1.69
C TRP A 303 1.60 33.43 -1.08
N SER A 304 2.53 34.36 -1.35
CA SER A 304 2.65 35.63 -0.63
C SER A 304 1.47 36.58 -0.86
N GLU A 305 0.71 36.43 -1.94
CA GLU A 305 -0.51 37.21 -2.16
C GLU A 305 -1.64 36.84 -1.18
N VAL A 306 -1.66 35.59 -0.70
CA VAL A 306 -2.75 35.05 0.12
C VAL A 306 -2.38 35.00 1.61
N PHE A 307 -1.15 34.62 1.92
CA PHE A 307 -0.70 34.40 3.29
C PHE A 307 0.49 35.29 3.67
N ARG A 308 0.71 35.42 4.98
CA ARG A 308 1.94 35.93 5.57
C ARG A 308 2.53 34.89 6.51
N GLU A 309 3.84 34.94 6.71
CA GLU A 309 4.49 34.17 7.77
C GLU A 309 4.00 34.65 9.15
N ALA A 310 3.98 33.72 10.11
CA ALA A 310 3.68 33.98 11.51
C ALA A 310 4.65 33.19 12.40
N SER A 311 4.84 33.66 13.64
CA SER A 311 5.52 32.84 14.65
C SER A 311 4.63 31.66 15.06
N TRP A 312 5.23 30.61 15.63
CA TRP A 312 4.46 29.50 16.18
C TRP A 312 3.48 29.92 17.27
N GLU A 313 3.89 30.84 18.16
CA GLU A 313 3.00 31.33 19.22
C GLU A 313 1.78 32.04 18.63
N GLU A 314 2.01 32.97 17.70
CA GLU A 314 0.94 33.70 17.03
C GLU A 314 -0.02 32.76 16.27
N ALA A 315 0.52 31.84 15.47
CA ALA A 315 -0.28 30.93 14.66
C ALA A 315 -1.10 29.96 15.52
N LEU A 316 -0.53 29.42 16.59
CA LEU A 316 -1.23 28.53 17.50
C LEU A 316 -2.29 29.27 18.31
N ASP A 317 -2.01 30.50 18.75
CA ASP A 317 -2.98 31.33 19.47
C ASP A 317 -4.14 31.74 18.57
N PHE A 318 -3.87 32.13 17.32
CA PHE A 318 -4.91 32.45 16.34
C PHE A 318 -5.74 31.21 15.99
N ALA A 319 -5.09 30.07 15.74
CA ALA A 319 -5.77 28.80 15.47
C ALA A 319 -6.68 28.39 16.64
N ALA A 320 -6.18 28.39 17.87
CA ALA A 320 -6.95 27.99 19.04
C ALA A 320 -8.06 28.99 19.39
N SER A 321 -7.83 30.29 19.23
CA SER A 321 -8.81 31.33 19.55
C SER A 321 -10.06 31.26 18.66
N GLY A 322 -9.88 31.05 17.35
CA GLY A 322 -11.02 30.89 16.44
C GLY A 322 -11.83 29.62 16.75
N LEU A 323 -11.14 28.49 17.00
CA LEU A 323 -11.80 27.25 17.42
C LEU A 323 -12.56 27.42 18.74
N LYS A 324 -11.94 28.04 19.76
CA LYS A 324 -12.55 28.28 21.07
C LYS A 324 -13.75 29.23 21.01
N SER A 325 -13.69 30.25 20.14
CA SER A 325 -14.80 31.18 19.94
C SER A 325 -16.05 30.45 19.42
N ILE A 326 -15.88 29.61 18.39
CA ILE A 326 -16.98 28.82 17.82
C ILE A 326 -17.46 27.78 18.83
N GLN A 327 -16.55 27.07 19.50
CA GLN A 327 -16.85 26.11 20.55
C GLN A 327 -17.73 26.71 21.66
N GLY A 328 -17.37 27.90 22.13
CA GLY A 328 -18.08 28.58 23.22
C GLY A 328 -19.52 28.99 22.85
N GLN A 329 -19.82 29.09 21.55
CA GLN A 329 -21.16 29.32 21.04
C GLN A 329 -21.91 28.01 20.79
N ASP A 330 -21.29 27.06 20.09
CA ASP A 330 -21.84 25.75 19.79
C ASP A 330 -20.71 24.74 19.47
N PRO A 331 -20.43 23.75 20.33
CA PRO A 331 -19.40 22.74 20.06
C PRO A 331 -19.73 21.85 18.85
N PHE A 332 -21.01 21.70 18.49
CA PHE A 332 -21.43 20.91 17.32
C PHE A 332 -21.18 21.63 15.99
N ALA A 333 -20.83 22.92 16.03
CA ALA A 333 -20.41 23.71 14.87
C ALA A 333 -18.93 23.51 14.51
N LEU A 334 -18.20 22.66 15.25
CA LEU A 334 -16.83 22.26 14.96
C LEU A 334 -16.76 20.86 14.37
N ALA A 335 -15.77 20.65 13.51
CA ALA A 335 -15.39 19.35 12.97
C ALA A 335 -13.86 19.20 12.88
N GLY A 336 -13.37 17.96 12.88
CA GLY A 336 -11.96 17.67 12.66
C GLY A 336 -11.74 16.49 11.73
N PHE A 337 -10.82 16.61 10.78
CA PHE A 337 -10.35 15.50 9.96
C PHE A 337 -8.93 15.10 10.35
N GLY A 338 -8.77 13.87 10.84
CA GLY A 338 -7.47 13.31 11.19
C GLY A 338 -6.82 12.61 9.99
N SER A 339 -5.56 12.18 10.12
CA SER A 339 -4.80 11.58 9.01
C SER A 339 -4.53 10.10 9.20
N ALA A 340 -4.78 9.29 8.17
CA ALA A 340 -4.25 7.93 8.06
C ALA A 340 -2.84 7.86 7.42
N LYS A 341 -2.20 9.00 7.17
CA LYS A 341 -0.76 9.09 6.84
C LYS A 341 0.10 9.35 8.08
N GLY A 342 -0.51 9.88 9.15
CA GLY A 342 0.11 10.06 10.45
C GLY A 342 0.25 8.75 11.21
N SER A 343 0.82 8.84 12.41
CA SER A 343 0.99 7.70 13.30
C SER A 343 -0.30 7.36 14.06
N ASN A 344 -0.35 6.18 14.68
CA ASN A 344 -1.46 5.76 15.53
C ASN A 344 -1.62 6.71 16.72
N GLU A 345 -0.51 7.17 17.28
CA GLU A 345 -0.46 8.11 18.41
C GLU A 345 -1.05 9.46 18.03
N GLU A 346 -0.71 9.97 16.84
CA GLU A 346 -1.27 11.21 16.29
C GLU A 346 -2.77 11.06 16.03
N ALA A 347 -3.21 9.92 15.46
CA ALA A 347 -4.62 9.62 15.26
C ALA A 347 -5.40 9.58 16.58
N TYR A 348 -4.85 8.90 17.59
CA TYR A 348 -5.42 8.80 18.92
C TYR A 348 -5.56 10.17 19.59
N LEU A 349 -4.51 11.00 19.57
CA LEU A 349 -4.57 12.33 20.16
C LEU A 349 -5.52 13.25 19.38
N PHE A 350 -5.55 13.17 18.06
CA PHE A 350 -6.43 14.01 17.25
C PHE A 350 -7.90 13.73 17.56
N GLN A 351 -8.32 12.46 17.59
CA GLN A 351 -9.71 12.13 17.96
C GLN A 351 -10.05 12.53 19.39
N LYS A 352 -9.08 12.36 20.32
CA LYS A 352 -9.24 12.77 21.71
C LYS A 352 -9.39 14.28 21.81
N LEU A 353 -8.67 15.05 20.99
CA LEU A 353 -8.73 16.51 20.94
C LEU A 353 -10.10 16.99 20.48
N VAL A 354 -10.65 16.39 19.42
CA VAL A 354 -12.02 16.75 18.97
C VAL A 354 -13.04 16.43 20.06
N ARG A 355 -12.97 15.26 20.68
CA ARG A 355 -13.94 14.83 21.69
C ARG A 355 -13.85 15.59 23.01
N THR A 356 -12.64 15.82 23.51
CA THR A 356 -12.43 16.46 24.83
C THR A 356 -12.18 17.96 24.75
N GLY A 357 -11.61 18.42 23.64
CA GLY A 357 -11.26 19.81 23.38
C GLY A 357 -12.35 20.57 22.66
N PHE A 358 -12.95 20.01 21.60
CA PHE A 358 -14.10 20.65 20.93
C PHE A 358 -15.41 20.30 21.62
N GLY A 359 -15.52 19.09 22.19
CA GLY A 359 -16.73 18.63 22.88
C GLY A 359 -17.77 18.01 21.93
N THR A 360 -17.33 17.44 20.81
CA THR A 360 -18.19 16.84 19.80
C THR A 360 -17.59 15.53 19.27
N ASN A 361 -18.43 14.68 18.66
CA ASN A 361 -18.00 13.48 17.95
C ASN A 361 -17.81 13.71 16.44
N ASN A 362 -17.85 14.96 15.95
CA ASN A 362 -17.59 15.32 14.54
C ASN A 362 -16.09 15.17 14.18
N VAL A 363 -15.59 13.94 14.26
CA VAL A 363 -14.26 13.54 13.85
C VAL A 363 -14.37 12.42 12.82
N ASP A 364 -13.68 12.55 11.70
CA ASP A 364 -13.62 11.49 10.70
C ASP A 364 -12.25 11.51 10.00
N HIS A 365 -12.04 10.57 9.08
CA HIS A 365 -10.84 10.53 8.24
C HIS A 365 -11.11 9.73 6.95
N CYS A 366 -10.07 9.52 6.15
CA CYS A 366 -10.13 8.89 4.84
C CYS A 366 -10.81 7.51 4.77
N THR A 367 -10.96 6.76 5.88
CA THR A 367 -11.71 5.48 5.86
C THR A 367 -13.11 5.68 5.32
N ARG A 368 -13.74 6.83 5.60
CA ARG A 368 -15.07 7.20 5.08
C ARG A 368 -15.14 7.08 3.57
N LEU A 369 -14.10 7.54 2.89
CA LEU A 369 -13.98 7.56 1.45
C LEU A 369 -13.35 6.27 0.89
N CYS A 370 -12.93 5.34 1.75
CA CYS A 370 -12.17 4.15 1.36
C CYS A 370 -12.93 2.84 1.63
N HIS A 371 -13.01 2.40 2.89
CA HIS A 371 -13.52 1.06 3.23
C HIS A 371 -14.69 1.09 4.21
N ALA A 372 -15.35 2.24 4.38
CA ALA A 372 -16.43 2.39 5.36
C ALA A 372 -17.59 1.40 5.14
N SER A 373 -18.03 1.15 3.90
CA SER A 373 -19.02 0.09 3.61
C SER A 373 -18.53 -1.31 3.98
N SER A 374 -17.25 -1.63 3.74
CA SER A 374 -16.67 -2.90 4.16
C SER A 374 -16.64 -3.02 5.69
N VAL A 375 -16.26 -1.96 6.40
CA VAL A 375 -16.28 -1.94 7.88
C VAL A 375 -17.70 -2.10 8.41
N ALA A 376 -18.68 -1.42 7.82
CA ALA A 376 -20.09 -1.55 8.21
C ALA A 376 -20.59 -3.00 8.07
N ALA A 377 -20.34 -3.61 6.90
CA ALA A 377 -20.74 -4.99 6.64
C ALA A 377 -19.99 -6.00 7.53
N LEU A 378 -18.68 -5.81 7.77
CA LEU A 378 -17.89 -6.73 8.60
C LEU A 378 -18.27 -6.62 10.09
N LEU A 379 -18.52 -5.42 10.62
CA LEU A 379 -19.02 -5.25 11.98
C LEU A 379 -20.41 -5.88 12.15
N GLU A 380 -21.30 -5.74 11.16
CA GLU A 380 -22.63 -6.34 11.18
C GLU A 380 -22.59 -7.88 11.07
N GLY A 381 -21.77 -8.41 10.17
CA GLY A 381 -21.71 -9.83 9.84
C GLY A 381 -20.83 -10.66 10.76
N ILE A 382 -19.65 -10.15 11.16
CA ILE A 382 -18.64 -10.91 11.91
C ILE A 382 -18.13 -10.19 13.17
N GLY A 383 -18.62 -8.99 13.49
CA GLY A 383 -18.29 -8.28 14.72
C GLY A 383 -16.90 -7.62 14.75
N SER A 384 -16.17 -7.62 13.64
CA SER A 384 -14.84 -7.03 13.55
C SER A 384 -14.73 -6.12 12.34
N GLY A 385 -14.10 -4.95 12.51
CA GLY A 385 -13.78 -4.04 11.41
C GLY A 385 -12.48 -4.38 10.68
N ALA A 386 -11.71 -5.37 11.15
CA ALA A 386 -10.39 -5.71 10.62
C ALA A 386 -10.42 -6.92 9.67
N VAL A 387 -9.31 -7.17 8.98
CA VAL A 387 -9.15 -8.35 8.10
C VAL A 387 -9.07 -9.64 8.94
N SER A 388 -9.32 -10.82 8.37
CA SER A 388 -9.21 -12.10 9.12
C SER A 388 -7.81 -12.72 9.10
N ASN A 389 -7.05 -12.51 8.02
CA ASN A 389 -5.77 -13.16 7.74
C ASN A 389 -4.78 -12.13 7.15
N GLN A 390 -3.50 -12.47 7.07
CA GLN A 390 -2.50 -11.66 6.39
C GLN A 390 -2.58 -11.83 4.87
N VAL A 391 -2.19 -10.84 4.06
CA VAL A 391 -2.22 -10.96 2.59
C VAL A 391 -1.36 -12.13 2.10
N ASN A 392 -0.20 -12.36 2.71
CA ASN A 392 0.73 -13.43 2.30
C ASN A 392 0.14 -14.85 2.52
N ASP A 393 -0.95 -14.98 3.27
CA ASP A 393 -1.64 -16.24 3.52
C ASP A 393 -2.31 -16.82 2.25
N VAL A 394 -2.39 -16.02 1.17
CA VAL A 394 -2.71 -16.51 -0.19
C VAL A 394 -1.76 -17.62 -0.67
N LEU A 395 -0.55 -17.72 -0.10
CA LEU A 395 0.39 -18.81 -0.39
C LEU A 395 -0.07 -20.16 0.19
N ASN A 396 -0.97 -20.15 1.18
CA ASN A 396 -1.55 -21.33 1.80
C ASN A 396 -2.95 -21.68 1.24
N ALA A 397 -3.50 -20.83 0.36
CA ALA A 397 -4.81 -21.04 -0.25
C ALA A 397 -4.74 -22.02 -1.43
N GLU A 398 -5.85 -22.70 -1.71
CA GLU A 398 -6.06 -23.45 -2.96
C GLU A 398 -6.74 -22.57 -4.02
N VAL A 399 -7.64 -21.68 -3.59
CA VAL A 399 -8.33 -20.69 -4.42
C VAL A 399 -8.19 -19.29 -3.82
N VAL A 400 -7.86 -18.32 -4.66
CA VAL A 400 -7.87 -16.90 -4.29
C VAL A 400 -8.91 -16.21 -5.15
N PHE A 401 -9.90 -15.57 -4.53
CA PHE A 401 -10.90 -14.77 -5.23
C PHE A 401 -10.63 -13.28 -4.98
N LEU A 402 -10.07 -12.61 -5.99
CA LEU A 402 -9.80 -11.18 -5.97
C LEU A 402 -10.91 -10.43 -6.71
N ILE A 403 -11.61 -9.51 -6.05
CA ILE A 403 -12.70 -8.75 -6.66
C ILE A 403 -12.63 -7.24 -6.41
N GLY A 404 -12.91 -6.44 -7.45
CA GLY A 404 -12.96 -4.97 -7.36
C GLY A 404 -11.64 -4.35 -6.88
N ALA A 405 -10.51 -4.92 -7.31
CA ALA A 405 -9.19 -4.57 -6.83
C ALA A 405 -8.12 -4.70 -7.92
N ASN A 406 -7.19 -3.74 -7.94
CA ASN A 406 -6.00 -3.78 -8.78
C ASN A 406 -4.69 -3.69 -7.96
N PRO A 407 -4.25 -4.80 -7.33
CA PRO A 407 -3.07 -4.79 -6.46
C PRO A 407 -1.77 -4.47 -7.18
N THR A 408 -1.63 -4.71 -8.50
CA THR A 408 -0.36 -4.44 -9.21
C THR A 408 -0.01 -2.96 -9.21
N SER A 409 -1.00 -2.07 -9.21
CA SER A 409 -0.81 -0.61 -9.05
C SER A 409 -0.94 -0.16 -7.58
N ASN A 410 -1.94 -0.68 -6.88
CA ASN A 410 -2.35 -0.16 -5.56
C ASN A 410 -1.52 -0.72 -4.40
N HIS A 411 -1.15 -2.00 -4.50
CA HIS A 411 -0.48 -2.78 -3.45
C HIS A 411 0.56 -3.73 -4.07
N PRO A 412 1.62 -3.24 -4.74
CA PRO A 412 2.40 -4.08 -5.66
C PRO A 412 3.12 -5.26 -4.98
N VAL A 413 3.49 -5.10 -3.70
CA VAL A 413 4.06 -6.20 -2.91
C VAL A 413 2.99 -7.24 -2.53
N ALA A 414 1.74 -6.83 -2.25
CA ALA A 414 0.62 -7.76 -2.10
C ALA A 414 0.37 -8.54 -3.40
N ALA A 415 0.40 -7.85 -4.55
CA ALA A 415 0.28 -8.48 -5.86
C ALA A 415 1.37 -9.53 -6.09
N THR A 416 2.58 -9.28 -5.58
CA THR A 416 3.70 -10.23 -5.69
C THR A 416 3.37 -11.56 -5.02
N TRP A 417 2.80 -11.54 -3.81
CA TRP A 417 2.33 -12.75 -3.12
C TRP A 417 1.29 -13.51 -3.94
N MET A 418 0.32 -12.82 -4.53
CA MET A 418 -0.70 -13.43 -5.41
C MET A 418 -0.08 -14.05 -6.66
N LYS A 419 0.89 -13.37 -7.30
CA LYS A 419 1.62 -13.90 -8.46
C LYS A 419 2.46 -15.12 -8.09
N ASN A 420 3.11 -15.12 -6.92
CA ASN A 420 3.87 -16.27 -6.42
C ASN A 420 2.95 -17.46 -6.12
N ALA A 421 1.77 -17.21 -5.54
CA ALA A 421 0.74 -18.22 -5.30
C ALA A 421 0.26 -18.84 -6.61
N ALA A 422 -0.12 -18.02 -7.59
CA ALA A 422 -0.55 -18.48 -8.91
C ALA A 422 0.53 -19.32 -9.61
N LYS A 423 1.80 -18.87 -9.62
CA LYS A 423 2.93 -19.65 -10.13
C LYS A 423 3.15 -20.98 -9.40
N SER A 424 2.71 -21.07 -8.15
CA SER A 424 2.79 -22.26 -7.32
C SER A 424 1.62 -23.24 -7.50
N GLY A 425 0.62 -22.89 -8.34
CA GLY A 425 -0.53 -23.74 -8.66
C GLY A 425 -1.85 -23.30 -8.04
N VAL A 426 -1.86 -22.24 -7.21
CA VAL A 426 -3.10 -21.67 -6.63
C VAL A 426 -3.99 -21.15 -7.74
N LYS A 427 -5.30 -21.44 -7.65
CA LYS A 427 -6.28 -20.98 -8.63
C LYS A 427 -6.69 -19.55 -8.30
N LEU A 428 -6.21 -18.61 -9.10
CA LEU A 428 -6.55 -17.20 -8.96
C LEU A 428 -7.78 -16.85 -9.81
N ILE A 429 -8.86 -16.40 -9.18
CA ILE A 429 -10.02 -15.80 -9.84
C ILE A 429 -9.89 -14.28 -9.69
N VAL A 430 -9.93 -13.55 -10.79
CA VAL A 430 -9.94 -12.08 -10.79
C VAL A 430 -11.27 -11.62 -11.36
N ALA A 431 -12.06 -10.89 -10.56
CA ALA A 431 -13.32 -10.28 -10.97
C ALA A 431 -13.20 -8.77 -10.89
N ASP A 432 -13.18 -8.11 -12.05
CA ASP A 432 -13.12 -6.66 -12.16
C ASP A 432 -13.66 -6.28 -13.55
N PRO A 433 -14.36 -5.17 -13.73
CA PRO A 433 -14.70 -4.71 -15.07
C PRO A 433 -13.43 -4.39 -15.89
N ARG A 434 -12.37 -3.85 -15.26
CA ARG A 434 -11.14 -3.47 -15.96
C ARG A 434 -10.08 -4.56 -15.84
N ARG A 435 -9.56 -5.02 -17.00
CA ARG A 435 -8.58 -6.10 -17.07
C ARG A 435 -7.18 -5.59 -16.78
N GLY A 436 -6.74 -5.75 -15.53
CA GLY A 436 -5.37 -5.43 -15.11
C GLY A 436 -4.36 -6.55 -15.36
N ASP A 437 -3.08 -6.26 -15.13
CA ASP A 437 -1.95 -7.18 -15.39
C ASP A 437 -2.07 -8.52 -14.65
N LEU A 438 -2.65 -8.50 -13.45
CA LEU A 438 -2.80 -9.71 -12.65
C LEU A 438 -3.71 -10.76 -13.32
N ALA A 439 -4.58 -10.34 -14.25
CA ALA A 439 -5.42 -11.25 -15.02
C ALA A 439 -4.60 -12.24 -15.88
N ARG A 440 -3.33 -11.93 -16.20
CA ARG A 440 -2.42 -12.86 -16.90
C ARG A 440 -2.08 -14.11 -16.08
N HIS A 441 -2.26 -14.03 -14.76
CA HIS A 441 -2.04 -15.13 -13.83
C HIS A 441 -3.35 -15.81 -13.40
N ALA A 442 -4.50 -15.29 -13.83
CA ALA A 442 -5.79 -15.77 -13.40
C ALA A 442 -6.17 -17.08 -14.11
N THR A 443 -6.72 -18.02 -13.34
CA THR A 443 -7.44 -19.19 -13.89
C THR A 443 -8.77 -18.76 -14.51
N HIS A 444 -9.48 -17.83 -13.87
CA HIS A 444 -10.69 -17.21 -14.41
C HIS A 444 -10.58 -15.69 -14.27
N TYR A 445 -10.88 -14.98 -15.36
CA TYR A 445 -11.09 -13.53 -15.34
C TYR A 445 -12.56 -13.24 -15.62
N LEU A 446 -13.24 -12.60 -14.68
CA LEU A 446 -14.66 -12.28 -14.75
C LEU A 446 -14.84 -10.79 -15.01
N GLN A 447 -14.97 -10.42 -16.29
CA GLN A 447 -15.21 -9.05 -16.71
C GLN A 447 -16.69 -8.69 -16.63
N PHE A 448 -17.21 -8.51 -15.42
CA PHE A 448 -18.61 -8.17 -15.23
C PHE A 448 -18.87 -6.68 -15.55
N LYS A 449 -20.12 -6.34 -15.87
CA LYS A 449 -20.51 -4.95 -16.14
C LYS A 449 -20.36 -4.12 -14.85
N PRO A 450 -19.77 -2.91 -14.87
CA PRO A 450 -19.69 -2.08 -13.68
C PRO A 450 -21.08 -1.93 -13.02
N ASP A 451 -21.14 -1.89 -11.68
CA ASP A 451 -22.38 -1.79 -10.88
C ASP A 451 -23.24 -3.08 -10.80
N THR A 452 -22.66 -4.24 -11.09
CA THR A 452 -23.41 -5.52 -11.10
C THR A 452 -22.82 -6.61 -10.23
N ASP A 453 -21.95 -6.24 -9.29
CA ASP A 453 -21.27 -7.13 -8.35
C ASP A 453 -22.26 -7.99 -7.54
N VAL A 454 -23.29 -7.39 -6.94
CA VAL A 454 -24.35 -8.12 -6.22
C VAL A 454 -24.99 -9.21 -7.10
N ALA A 455 -25.21 -8.93 -8.39
CA ALA A 455 -25.80 -9.91 -9.32
C ALA A 455 -24.89 -11.13 -9.50
N LEU A 456 -23.60 -10.91 -9.71
CA LEU A 456 -22.61 -11.98 -9.83
C LEU A 456 -22.51 -12.79 -8.53
N LEU A 457 -22.34 -12.11 -7.40
CA LEU A 457 -22.10 -12.76 -6.11
C LEU A 457 -23.32 -13.54 -5.60
N ASN A 458 -24.53 -13.00 -5.75
CA ASN A 458 -25.76 -13.73 -5.41
C ASN A 458 -26.01 -14.91 -6.34
N ALA A 459 -25.58 -14.86 -7.62
CA ALA A 459 -25.67 -16.00 -8.52
C ALA A 459 -24.68 -17.13 -8.16
N MET A 460 -23.51 -16.77 -7.65
CA MET A 460 -22.59 -17.75 -7.06
C MET A 460 -23.21 -18.38 -5.81
N LEU A 461 -23.74 -17.57 -4.89
CA LEU A 461 -24.44 -18.06 -3.69
C LEU A 461 -25.63 -18.96 -4.03
N HIS A 462 -26.43 -18.58 -5.04
CA HIS A 462 -27.53 -19.39 -5.55
C HIS A 462 -27.04 -20.77 -5.95
N THR A 463 -25.98 -20.83 -6.75
CA THR A 463 -25.40 -22.11 -7.20
C THR A 463 -24.93 -22.96 -6.02
N ILE A 464 -24.22 -22.36 -5.06
CA ILE A 464 -23.71 -23.06 -3.87
C ILE A 464 -24.85 -23.65 -3.03
N VAL A 465 -25.94 -22.90 -2.86
CA VAL A 465 -27.11 -23.33 -2.09
C VAL A 465 -27.95 -24.36 -2.85
N GLU A 466 -28.16 -24.16 -4.16
CA GLU A 466 -28.95 -25.04 -5.03
C GLU A 466 -28.30 -26.42 -5.17
N GLU A 467 -26.97 -26.47 -5.32
CA GLU A 467 -26.20 -27.71 -5.49
C GLU A 467 -25.73 -28.35 -4.17
N ASP A 468 -26.18 -27.81 -3.02
CA ASP A 468 -25.82 -28.26 -1.67
C ASP A 468 -24.30 -28.30 -1.38
N LEU A 469 -23.57 -27.29 -1.86
CA LEU A 469 -22.12 -27.14 -1.66
C LEU A 469 -21.76 -26.32 -0.40
N ILE A 470 -22.70 -26.22 0.54
CA ILE A 470 -22.54 -25.48 1.79
C ILE A 470 -21.82 -26.30 2.87
N ASP A 471 -21.16 -25.64 3.81
CA ASP A 471 -20.69 -26.28 5.05
C ASP A 471 -21.79 -26.27 6.11
N ARG A 472 -22.61 -27.34 6.10
CA ARG A 472 -23.75 -27.51 7.01
C ARG A 472 -23.35 -27.43 8.49
N LYS A 473 -22.19 -27.99 8.86
CA LYS A 473 -21.72 -28.01 10.24
C LYS A 473 -21.28 -26.61 10.66
N PHE A 474 -20.48 -25.94 9.85
CA PHE A 474 -20.05 -24.57 10.12
C PHE A 474 -21.25 -23.63 10.27
N ILE A 475 -22.23 -23.73 9.35
CA ILE A 475 -23.45 -22.91 9.41
C ILE A 475 -24.20 -23.15 10.73
N SER A 476 -24.44 -24.42 11.08
CA SER A 476 -25.15 -24.81 12.30
C SER A 476 -24.45 -24.35 13.58
N ASP A 477 -23.13 -24.43 13.62
CA ASP A 477 -22.37 -24.21 14.86
C ASP A 477 -21.98 -22.74 15.05
N ARG A 478 -21.63 -22.05 13.95
CA ARG A 478 -20.90 -20.77 14.01
C ARG A 478 -21.62 -19.58 13.38
N THR A 479 -22.81 -19.78 12.81
CA THR A 479 -23.53 -18.69 12.09
C THR A 479 -24.98 -18.53 12.53
N SER A 480 -25.65 -17.45 12.15
CA SER A 480 -27.09 -17.24 12.33
C SER A 480 -27.67 -16.58 11.08
N GLY A 481 -28.99 -16.72 10.86
CA GLY A 481 -29.67 -16.07 9.72
C GLY A 481 -29.59 -16.78 8.37
N TYR A 482 -29.07 -18.00 8.30
CA TYR A 482 -28.90 -18.74 7.04
C TYR A 482 -30.22 -18.97 6.28
N GLU A 483 -31.33 -19.27 6.96
CA GLU A 483 -32.62 -19.51 6.29
C GLU A 483 -33.10 -18.29 5.49
N ALA A 484 -32.90 -17.07 6.01
CA ALA A 484 -33.23 -15.85 5.29
C ALA A 484 -32.39 -15.69 4.01
N LEU A 485 -31.09 -16.02 4.09
CA LEU A 485 -30.21 -16.04 2.91
C LEU A 485 -30.70 -17.07 1.89
N LYS A 486 -30.96 -18.31 2.34
CA LYS A 486 -31.41 -19.41 1.48
C LYS A 486 -32.69 -19.07 0.71
N VAL A 487 -33.64 -18.36 1.33
CA VAL A 487 -34.84 -17.88 0.64
C VAL A 487 -34.50 -16.76 -0.35
N ASN A 488 -33.66 -15.80 0.04
CA ASN A 488 -33.29 -14.66 -0.78
C ASN A 488 -32.57 -15.09 -2.08
N VAL A 489 -31.57 -15.97 -1.98
CA VAL A 489 -30.70 -16.33 -3.12
C VAL A 489 -31.45 -17.02 -4.27
N LYS A 490 -32.62 -17.63 -4.01
CA LYS A 490 -33.48 -18.26 -5.03
C LYS A 490 -33.89 -17.31 -6.16
N LYS A 491 -33.91 -16.00 -5.90
CA LYS A 491 -34.26 -14.98 -6.90
C LYS A 491 -33.17 -14.82 -7.97
N PHE A 492 -31.94 -15.23 -7.69
CA PHE A 492 -30.73 -14.87 -8.43
C PHE A 492 -30.08 -16.05 -9.14
N SER A 493 -30.85 -16.88 -9.87
CA SER A 493 -30.22 -17.98 -10.62
C SER A 493 -29.19 -17.44 -11.64
N PRO A 494 -28.10 -18.18 -11.92
CA PRO A 494 -27.10 -17.78 -12.91
C PRO A 494 -27.70 -17.38 -14.27
N GLU A 495 -28.76 -18.04 -14.72
CA GLU A 495 -29.43 -17.75 -15.99
C GLU A 495 -30.15 -16.40 -15.97
N LYS A 496 -30.72 -16.00 -14.82
CA LYS A 496 -31.33 -14.68 -14.65
C LYS A 496 -30.29 -13.58 -14.50
N MET A 497 -29.16 -13.87 -13.86
CA MET A 497 -28.13 -12.87 -13.56
C MET A 497 -27.09 -12.70 -14.68
N ALA A 498 -26.92 -13.68 -15.56
CA ALA A 498 -26.04 -13.59 -16.72
C ALA A 498 -26.29 -12.35 -17.60
N PRO A 499 -27.53 -12.01 -18.02
CA PRO A 499 -27.76 -10.79 -18.80
C PRO A 499 -27.50 -9.49 -17.99
N VAL A 500 -27.66 -9.54 -16.66
CA VAL A 500 -27.43 -8.40 -15.77
C VAL A 500 -25.93 -8.13 -15.66
N CYS A 501 -25.15 -9.11 -15.16
CA CYS A 501 -23.73 -8.92 -14.91
C CYS A 501 -22.83 -9.12 -16.14
N GLY A 502 -23.34 -9.70 -17.22
CA GLY A 502 -22.58 -9.97 -18.44
C GLY A 502 -21.67 -11.20 -18.37
N ILE A 503 -21.73 -12.00 -17.29
CA ILE A 503 -20.97 -13.25 -17.17
C ILE A 503 -21.86 -14.43 -17.57
N PRO A 504 -21.41 -15.36 -18.44
CA PRO A 504 -22.19 -16.54 -18.80
C PRO A 504 -22.59 -17.37 -17.58
N ALA A 505 -23.83 -17.84 -17.53
CA ALA A 505 -24.37 -18.63 -16.42
C ALA A 505 -23.50 -19.85 -16.07
N GLN A 506 -22.99 -20.55 -17.10
CA GLN A 506 -22.10 -21.69 -16.90
C GLN A 506 -20.78 -21.31 -16.22
N THR A 507 -20.19 -20.17 -16.58
CA THR A 507 -18.96 -19.66 -15.94
C THR A 507 -19.21 -19.27 -14.49
N ILE A 508 -20.37 -18.67 -14.18
CA ILE A 508 -20.77 -18.38 -12.79
C ILE A 508 -20.83 -19.68 -11.98
N ARG A 509 -21.48 -20.73 -12.53
CA ARG A 509 -21.58 -22.03 -11.86
C ARG A 509 -20.22 -22.69 -11.65
N GLU A 510 -19.35 -22.64 -12.66
CA GLU A 510 -18.00 -23.18 -12.59
C GLU A 510 -17.18 -22.52 -11.47
N VAL A 511 -17.17 -21.18 -11.42
CA VAL A 511 -16.45 -20.42 -10.40
C VAL A 511 -17.02 -20.65 -9.01
N ALA A 512 -18.35 -20.70 -8.87
CA ALA A 512 -19.02 -20.99 -7.61
C ALA A 512 -18.63 -22.38 -7.08
N ARG A 513 -18.64 -23.40 -7.95
CA ARG A 513 -18.21 -24.77 -7.62
C ARG A 513 -16.73 -24.82 -7.24
N LEU A 514 -15.86 -24.13 -7.99
CA LEU A 514 -14.43 -24.07 -7.72
C LEU A 514 -14.15 -23.48 -6.33
N TYR A 515 -14.79 -22.35 -6.00
CA TYR A 515 -14.64 -21.69 -4.71
C TYR A 515 -15.16 -22.55 -3.55
N ALA A 516 -16.35 -23.16 -3.70
CA ALA A 516 -17.01 -23.91 -2.64
C ALA A 516 -16.37 -25.27 -2.35
N LYS A 517 -15.84 -25.96 -3.37
CA LYS A 517 -15.21 -27.29 -3.21
C LYS A 517 -13.75 -27.24 -2.77
N SER A 518 -13.13 -26.07 -2.87
CA SER A 518 -11.74 -25.84 -2.44
C SER A 518 -11.57 -26.05 -0.94
N LYS A 519 -10.44 -26.64 -0.54
CA LYS A 519 -10.14 -26.88 0.88
C LYS A 519 -9.81 -25.59 1.64
N ALA A 520 -9.29 -24.60 0.92
CA ALA A 520 -8.92 -23.31 1.47
C ALA A 520 -9.11 -22.21 0.42
N SER A 521 -10.09 -21.34 0.62
CA SER A 521 -10.39 -20.22 -0.26
C SER A 521 -10.32 -18.89 0.47
N MET A 522 -9.60 -17.93 -0.10
CA MET A 522 -9.46 -16.58 0.46
C MET A 522 -10.07 -15.54 -0.49
N ILE A 523 -10.91 -14.65 0.05
CA ILE A 523 -11.47 -13.52 -0.69
C ILE A 523 -10.67 -12.26 -0.35
N LEU A 524 -10.16 -11.59 -1.37
CA LEU A 524 -9.56 -10.27 -1.25
C LEU A 524 -10.33 -9.26 -2.10
N TRP A 525 -10.57 -8.08 -1.57
CA TRP A 525 -11.28 -7.05 -2.33
C TRP A 525 -10.78 -5.65 -2.07
N GLY A 526 -11.18 -4.74 -2.95
CA GLY A 526 -10.77 -3.35 -2.90
C GLY A 526 -11.95 -2.41 -3.11
N MET A 527 -11.64 -1.33 -3.80
CA MET A 527 -12.49 -0.16 -3.91
C MET A 527 -13.65 -0.33 -4.88
N GLY A 528 -13.56 -1.29 -5.81
CA GLY A 528 -14.68 -1.66 -6.68
C GLY A 528 -15.83 -2.33 -5.93
N ILE A 529 -15.61 -2.76 -4.68
CA ILE A 529 -16.67 -3.25 -3.81
C ILE A 529 -17.22 -2.13 -2.95
N SER A 530 -16.36 -1.32 -2.32
CA SER A 530 -16.79 -0.39 -1.28
C SER A 530 -17.38 0.93 -1.79
N GLN A 531 -16.89 1.48 -2.91
CA GLN A 531 -17.26 2.84 -3.39
C GLN A 531 -18.47 2.83 -4.34
N HIS A 532 -19.55 2.23 -3.87
CA HIS A 532 -20.85 2.17 -4.53
C HIS A 532 -21.95 2.54 -3.54
N VAL A 533 -23.11 3.02 -4.01
CA VAL A 533 -24.28 3.23 -3.14
C VAL A 533 -24.80 1.93 -2.50
N HIS A 534 -24.37 0.78 -3.01
CA HIS A 534 -24.65 -0.55 -2.47
C HIS A 534 -23.36 -1.28 -2.06
N GLY A 535 -22.29 -0.53 -1.74
CA GLY A 535 -21.01 -1.15 -1.39
C GLY A 535 -21.07 -2.01 -0.12
N THR A 536 -21.97 -1.70 0.81
CA THR A 536 -22.21 -2.52 2.00
C THR A 536 -22.81 -3.87 1.61
N ASP A 537 -23.73 -3.87 0.63
CA ASP A 537 -24.37 -5.08 0.10
C ASP A 537 -23.39 -5.95 -0.69
N ASN A 538 -22.49 -5.35 -1.47
CA ASN A 538 -21.40 -6.08 -2.11
C ASN A 538 -20.56 -6.85 -1.06
N ALA A 539 -20.15 -6.18 0.02
CA ALA A 539 -19.40 -6.83 1.09
C ALA A 539 -20.23 -7.88 1.87
N ARG A 540 -21.54 -7.68 2.08
CA ARG A 540 -22.44 -8.69 2.67
C ARG A 540 -22.48 -9.97 1.83
N CYS A 541 -22.53 -9.85 0.50
CA CYS A 541 -22.46 -11.02 -0.38
C CYS A 541 -21.13 -11.78 -0.25
N LEU A 542 -20.00 -11.07 -0.14
CA LEU A 542 -18.68 -11.71 0.07
C LEU A 542 -18.61 -12.42 1.42
N ILE A 543 -19.10 -11.79 2.48
CA ILE A 543 -19.21 -12.41 3.82
C ILE A 543 -20.09 -13.65 3.75
N ALA A 544 -21.24 -13.56 3.09
CA ALA A 544 -22.15 -14.70 2.93
C ALA A 544 -21.50 -15.86 2.15
N LEU A 545 -20.72 -15.58 1.09
CA LEU A 545 -19.98 -16.63 0.36
C LEU A 545 -19.02 -17.34 1.31
N THR A 546 -18.22 -16.59 2.06
CA THR A 546 -17.27 -17.14 3.02
C THR A 546 -17.94 -17.97 4.12
N LEU A 547 -19.03 -17.47 4.71
CA LEU A 547 -19.73 -18.16 5.80
C LEU A 547 -20.49 -19.40 5.30
N ALA A 548 -21.09 -19.36 4.10
CA ALA A 548 -21.83 -20.49 3.54
C ALA A 548 -20.92 -21.70 3.27
N THR A 549 -19.64 -21.46 3.00
CA THR A 549 -18.65 -22.50 2.67
C THR A 549 -17.62 -22.76 3.78
N GLY A 550 -17.75 -22.14 4.97
CA GLY A 550 -16.81 -22.35 6.08
C GLY A 550 -15.36 -21.91 5.78
N GLN A 551 -15.19 -20.90 4.92
CA GLN A 551 -13.88 -20.44 4.44
C GLN A 551 -13.31 -19.29 5.30
N ILE A 552 -13.31 -19.45 6.63
CA ILE A 552 -12.76 -18.47 7.57
C ILE A 552 -12.22 -19.15 8.83
N GLY A 553 -11.31 -18.48 9.54
CA GLY A 553 -10.77 -18.98 10.79
C GLY A 553 -9.70 -20.07 10.65
N ARG A 554 -9.08 -20.17 9.46
CA ARG A 554 -8.00 -21.13 9.16
C ARG A 554 -6.98 -20.50 8.20
N PRO A 555 -5.71 -20.95 8.21
CA PRO A 555 -4.72 -20.53 7.21
C PRO A 555 -5.21 -20.83 5.78
N GLY A 556 -4.93 -19.92 4.85
CA GLY A 556 -5.36 -20.00 3.45
C GLY A 556 -6.84 -19.70 3.21
N THR A 557 -7.58 -19.27 4.24
CA THR A 557 -9.00 -18.91 4.15
C THR A 557 -9.25 -17.48 4.62
N GLY A 558 -10.45 -16.94 4.41
CA GLY A 558 -10.89 -15.71 5.08
C GLY A 558 -11.20 -14.54 4.15
N LEU A 559 -11.33 -13.37 4.79
CA LEU A 559 -11.81 -12.12 4.23
C LEU A 559 -10.74 -11.03 4.39
N HIS A 560 -10.33 -10.42 3.29
CA HIS A 560 -9.29 -9.41 3.28
C HIS A 560 -9.66 -8.18 2.43
N PRO A 561 -10.26 -7.13 3.03
CA PRO A 561 -10.32 -5.83 2.39
C PRO A 561 -8.91 -5.22 2.32
N LEU A 562 -8.39 -5.07 1.10
CA LEU A 562 -7.08 -4.47 0.84
C LEU A 562 -7.08 -2.99 1.20
N ARG A 563 -6.66 -2.67 2.42
CA ARG A 563 -6.70 -1.31 2.97
C ARG A 563 -5.77 -0.37 2.21
N GLY A 564 -6.26 0.85 1.95
CA GLY A 564 -5.60 1.83 1.08
C GLY A 564 -4.34 2.46 1.68
N GLN A 565 -4.51 3.41 2.61
CA GLN A 565 -3.39 4.17 3.21
C GLN A 565 -2.59 3.35 4.23
N ASN A 566 -1.31 3.68 4.40
CA ASN A 566 -0.36 2.97 5.26
C ASN A 566 -0.89 2.75 6.68
N ASN A 567 -1.66 3.71 7.23
CA ASN A 567 -2.16 3.65 8.59
C ASN A 567 -3.70 3.73 8.70
N VAL A 568 -4.44 3.41 7.65
CA VAL A 568 -5.91 3.52 7.69
C VAL A 568 -6.55 2.55 8.69
N GLN A 569 -5.92 1.39 8.90
CA GLN A 569 -6.34 0.43 9.94
C GLN A 569 -6.10 1.05 11.32
N GLY A 570 -4.89 1.53 11.61
CA GLY A 570 -4.53 2.06 12.92
C GLY A 570 -5.23 3.37 13.29
N ALA A 571 -5.46 4.25 12.31
CA ALA A 571 -6.30 5.44 12.48
C ALA A 571 -7.73 5.07 12.87
N SER A 572 -8.31 4.05 12.23
CA SER A 572 -9.64 3.52 12.55
C SER A 572 -9.66 2.87 13.94
N ASP A 573 -8.63 2.05 14.25
CA ASP A 573 -8.48 1.37 15.54
C ASP A 573 -8.34 2.39 16.69
N SER A 574 -7.70 3.52 16.44
CA SER A 574 -7.52 4.63 17.38
C SER A 574 -8.78 5.49 17.57
N GLY A 575 -9.86 5.22 16.84
CA GLY A 575 -11.14 5.91 17.00
C GLY A 575 -11.31 7.18 16.17
N LEU A 576 -10.57 7.39 15.06
CA LEU A 576 -10.84 8.47 14.10
C LEU A 576 -12.13 8.23 13.29
N ILE A 577 -13.20 7.80 13.94
CA ILE A 577 -14.48 7.46 13.33
C ILE A 577 -15.57 8.13 14.17
N PRO A 578 -16.54 8.84 13.57
CA PRO A 578 -17.44 9.71 14.33
C PRO A 578 -18.37 8.94 15.27
N MET A 579 -18.62 7.68 14.97
CA MET A 579 -19.45 6.78 15.78
C MET A 579 -18.67 5.83 16.70
N MET A 580 -17.32 5.88 16.71
CA MET A 580 -16.49 4.93 17.48
C MET A 580 -15.41 5.62 18.32
N TYR A 581 -15.29 5.19 19.57
CA TYR A 581 -14.08 5.27 20.39
C TYR A 581 -13.02 4.25 19.92
N PRO A 582 -11.79 4.30 20.46
CA PRO A 582 -10.77 3.28 20.21
C PRO A 582 -11.28 1.83 20.38
N ASP A 583 -10.71 0.91 19.60
CA ASP A 583 -11.13 -0.51 19.49
C ASP A 583 -12.58 -0.70 18.96
N TYR A 584 -13.04 0.17 18.06
CA TYR A 584 -14.39 0.13 17.44
C TYR A 584 -15.55 0.12 18.45
N GLN A 585 -15.36 0.76 19.60
CA GLN A 585 -16.38 0.80 20.64
C GLN A 585 -17.35 1.95 20.37
N ARG A 586 -18.64 1.65 20.21
CA ARG A 586 -19.60 2.69 19.82
C ARG A 586 -19.71 3.80 20.86
N VAL A 587 -19.77 5.05 20.38
CA VAL A 587 -19.91 6.22 21.25
C VAL A 587 -21.25 6.28 21.97
N ASP A 588 -22.29 5.67 21.38
CA ASP A 588 -23.65 5.58 21.95
C ASP A 588 -23.85 4.39 22.90
N ASN A 589 -22.81 3.59 23.15
CA ASN A 589 -22.82 2.60 24.22
C ASN A 589 -22.53 3.28 25.57
N PRO A 590 -23.49 3.29 26.52
CA PRO A 590 -23.32 3.99 27.80
C PRO A 590 -22.17 3.47 28.66
N GLU A 591 -21.83 2.19 28.56
CA GLU A 591 -20.74 1.57 29.34
C GLU A 591 -19.38 1.98 28.79
N ALA A 592 -19.21 1.94 27.46
CA ALA A 592 -18.00 2.41 26.80
C ALA A 592 -17.79 3.90 27.06
N ASN A 593 -18.85 4.71 26.90
CA ASN A 593 -18.82 6.15 27.15
C ASN A 593 -18.35 6.45 28.59
N LYS A 594 -19.00 5.89 29.63
CA LYS A 594 -18.58 6.07 31.04
C LYS A 594 -17.13 5.69 31.29
N ARG A 595 -16.65 4.62 30.65
CA ARG A 595 -15.25 4.17 30.80
C ARG A 595 -14.28 5.20 30.22
N PHE A 596 -14.56 5.73 29.03
CA PHE A 596 -13.74 6.79 28.42
C PHE A 596 -13.85 8.13 29.15
N GLU A 597 -15.03 8.49 29.67
CA GLU A 597 -15.19 9.69 30.52
C GLU A 597 -14.30 9.61 31.77
N LYS A 598 -14.29 8.45 32.43
CA LYS A 598 -13.41 8.18 33.58
C LYS A 598 -11.94 8.21 33.18
N HIS A 599 -11.58 7.57 32.07
CA HIS A 599 -10.19 7.47 31.63
C HIS A 599 -9.61 8.83 31.22
N TRP A 600 -10.39 9.68 30.55
CA TRP A 600 -9.94 11.01 30.11
C TRP A 600 -10.28 12.15 31.07
N GLY A 601 -11.03 11.89 32.14
CA GLY A 601 -11.41 12.89 33.14
C GLY A 601 -12.32 13.99 32.58
N ARG A 602 -13.14 13.69 31.57
CA ARG A 602 -14.00 14.65 30.87
C ARG A 602 -15.36 14.02 30.54
N LYS A 603 -16.41 14.84 30.49
CA LYS A 603 -17.70 14.40 29.96
C LYS A 603 -17.63 14.26 28.44
N LEU A 604 -18.32 13.26 27.88
CA LEU A 604 -18.28 12.94 26.46
C LEU A 604 -19.68 12.79 25.86
N GLU A 605 -19.83 13.19 24.61
CA GLU A 605 -21.08 13.11 23.88
C GLU A 605 -21.44 11.66 23.51
N LEU A 606 -22.71 11.29 23.66
CA LEU A 606 -23.24 9.98 23.28
C LEU A 606 -23.71 9.95 21.82
N LYS A 607 -24.10 11.10 21.26
CA LYS A 607 -24.55 11.21 19.88
C LYS A 607 -23.39 10.97 18.90
N PRO A 608 -23.52 10.03 17.95
CA PRO A 608 -22.58 9.89 16.85
C PRO A 608 -22.42 11.21 16.07
N GLY A 609 -21.18 11.53 15.70
CA GLY A 609 -20.89 12.69 14.86
C GLY A 609 -21.29 12.51 13.40
N LEU A 610 -21.17 13.60 12.64
CA LEU A 610 -21.34 13.60 11.18
C LEU A 610 -20.13 12.94 10.49
N THR A 611 -20.36 12.35 9.31
CA THR A 611 -19.31 11.77 8.45
C THR A 611 -18.71 12.80 7.49
N VAL A 612 -17.57 12.52 6.86
CA VAL A 612 -16.84 13.47 5.96
C VAL A 612 -17.76 14.25 5.01
N VAL A 613 -18.59 13.55 4.21
CA VAL A 613 -19.46 14.21 3.23
C VAL A 613 -20.57 15.00 3.92
N GLU A 614 -21.16 14.45 4.98
CA GLU A 614 -22.20 15.15 5.77
C GLU A 614 -21.64 16.41 6.49
N ILE A 615 -20.37 16.40 6.87
CA ILE A 615 -19.64 17.56 7.43
C ILE A 615 -19.49 18.64 6.37
N MET A 616 -19.14 18.27 5.13
CA MET A 616 -19.05 19.24 4.02
C MET A 616 -20.41 19.84 3.68
N ASP A 617 -21.47 19.04 3.63
CA ASP A 617 -22.84 19.54 3.46
C ASP A 617 -23.24 20.51 4.58
N ALA A 618 -22.89 20.15 5.83
CA ALA A 618 -23.16 20.98 7.00
C ALA A 618 -22.34 22.28 7.00
N ALA A 619 -21.10 22.26 6.52
CA ALA A 619 -20.28 23.46 6.34
C ALA A 619 -20.85 24.36 5.25
N TYR A 620 -21.27 23.78 4.11
CA TYR A 620 -21.92 24.54 3.05
C TYR A 620 -23.21 25.24 3.51
N ALA A 621 -23.96 24.57 4.40
CA ALA A 621 -25.19 25.07 5.01
C ALA A 621 -24.96 26.02 6.21
N GLY A 622 -23.71 26.28 6.61
CA GLY A 622 -23.37 27.15 7.75
C GLY A 622 -23.62 26.53 9.14
N ARG A 623 -23.88 25.22 9.22
CA ARG A 623 -24.03 24.48 10.48
C ARG A 623 -22.68 24.11 11.10
N ILE A 624 -21.70 23.74 10.26
CA ILE A 624 -20.29 23.68 10.66
C ILE A 624 -19.66 25.00 10.28
N ARG A 625 -19.03 25.67 11.26
CA ARG A 625 -18.43 27.00 11.08
C ARG A 625 -16.92 26.98 11.27
N GLY A 626 -16.41 26.02 12.03
CA GLY A 626 -14.98 25.85 12.24
C GLY A 626 -14.52 24.44 11.95
N MET A 627 -13.32 24.30 11.38
CA MET A 627 -12.75 23.00 11.06
C MET A 627 -11.25 22.96 11.29
N TYR A 628 -10.76 21.80 11.74
CA TYR A 628 -9.34 21.50 11.82
C TYR A 628 -9.02 20.25 10.97
N VAL A 629 -8.21 20.41 9.92
CA VAL A 629 -7.79 19.30 9.04
C VAL A 629 -6.31 19.01 9.25
N MET A 630 -5.98 17.77 9.58
CA MET A 630 -4.61 17.28 9.70
C MET A 630 -4.33 16.27 8.59
N GLY A 631 -3.37 16.57 7.72
CA GLY A 631 -2.80 15.62 6.76
C GLY A 631 -3.80 15.00 5.78
N GLU A 632 -4.87 15.73 5.43
CA GLU A 632 -5.87 15.35 4.42
C GLU A 632 -6.07 16.46 3.38
N ASN A 633 -6.62 16.11 2.21
CA ASN A 633 -6.83 17.05 1.11
C ASN A 633 -8.25 16.92 0.52
N PRO A 634 -9.32 17.19 1.30
CA PRO A 634 -10.71 17.14 0.84
C PRO A 634 -10.99 18.03 -0.39
N ALA A 635 -10.19 19.07 -0.62
CA ALA A 635 -10.31 19.93 -1.83
C ALA A 635 -9.89 19.22 -3.13
N MET A 636 -9.45 17.96 -3.02
CA MET A 636 -9.14 17.06 -4.13
C MET A 636 -9.78 15.68 -3.97
N SER A 637 -9.90 15.15 -2.74
CA SER A 637 -10.34 13.77 -2.50
C SER A 637 -11.84 13.57 -2.36
N ASP A 638 -12.59 14.60 -1.98
CA ASP A 638 -14.04 14.47 -1.76
C ASP A 638 -14.80 14.41 -3.09
N PRO A 639 -15.96 13.73 -3.14
CA PRO A 639 -16.82 13.75 -4.33
C PRO A 639 -17.41 15.14 -4.52
N ASP A 640 -17.83 15.47 -5.74
CA ASP A 640 -18.33 16.81 -6.08
C ASP A 640 -17.42 17.90 -5.50
N VAL A 641 -16.16 17.87 -5.92
CA VAL A 641 -15.13 18.68 -5.24
C VAL A 641 -15.39 20.19 -5.36
N ALA A 642 -16.21 20.62 -6.33
CA ALA A 642 -16.71 21.99 -6.41
C ALA A 642 -17.55 22.36 -5.17
N HIS A 643 -18.48 21.48 -4.77
CA HIS A 643 -19.24 21.62 -3.53
C HIS A 643 -18.33 21.64 -2.30
N ALA A 644 -17.40 20.68 -2.19
CA ALA A 644 -16.49 20.59 -1.03
C ALA A 644 -15.62 21.87 -0.88
N ARG A 645 -15.07 22.39 -2.00
CA ARG A 645 -14.31 23.65 -2.00
C ARG A 645 -15.18 24.84 -1.58
N ALA A 646 -16.42 24.92 -2.08
CA ALA A 646 -17.35 25.96 -1.69
C ALA A 646 -17.74 25.87 -0.20
N ALA A 647 -17.86 24.66 0.34
CA ALA A 647 -18.12 24.44 1.77
C ALA A 647 -16.97 24.94 2.63
N MET A 648 -15.73 24.56 2.32
CA MET A 648 -14.54 25.02 3.06
C MET A 648 -14.33 26.54 2.94
N ALA A 649 -14.63 27.13 1.79
CA ALA A 649 -14.54 28.59 1.60
C ALA A 649 -15.53 29.38 2.49
N LYS A 650 -16.63 28.77 2.94
CA LYS A 650 -17.62 29.39 3.83
C LYS A 650 -17.29 29.30 5.32
N LEU A 651 -16.31 28.49 5.72
CA LEU A 651 -15.93 28.34 7.12
C LEU A 651 -15.45 29.67 7.70
N GLU A 652 -15.95 30.00 8.90
CA GLU A 652 -15.54 31.17 9.68
C GLU A 652 -14.09 31.05 10.14
N HIS A 653 -13.67 29.84 10.50
CA HIS A 653 -12.30 29.56 10.94
C HIS A 653 -11.82 28.18 10.49
N PHE A 654 -10.77 28.15 9.67
CA PHE A 654 -10.27 26.92 9.07
C PHE A 654 -8.76 26.75 9.32
N VAL A 655 -8.41 25.69 10.05
CA VAL A 655 -7.03 25.35 10.39
C VAL A 655 -6.61 24.14 9.58
N VAL A 656 -5.46 24.22 8.90
CA VAL A 656 -4.88 23.11 8.14
C VAL A 656 -3.47 22.84 8.65
N GLN A 657 -3.21 21.59 9.03
CA GLN A 657 -1.88 21.08 9.34
C GLN A 657 -1.44 20.13 8.23
N ASP A 658 -0.39 20.48 7.49
CA ASP A 658 0.10 19.69 6.35
C ASP A 658 1.61 19.90 6.16
N ILE A 659 2.23 19.03 5.36
CA ILE A 659 3.64 19.12 4.96
C ILE A 659 3.84 20.01 3.72
N PHE A 660 2.77 20.23 2.95
CA PHE A 660 2.75 21.07 1.75
C PHE A 660 1.57 22.03 1.78
N LEU A 661 1.68 23.15 1.05
CA LEU A 661 0.51 23.97 0.74
C LEU A 661 -0.35 23.22 -0.29
N THR A 662 -1.31 22.43 0.20
CA THR A 662 -2.27 21.66 -0.60
C THR A 662 -3.46 22.50 -1.01
N GLU A 663 -4.28 22.00 -1.93
CA GLU A 663 -5.52 22.66 -2.36
C GLU A 663 -6.46 22.95 -1.18
N THR A 664 -6.49 22.08 -0.17
CA THR A 664 -7.22 22.34 1.07
C THR A 664 -6.59 23.49 1.86
N ALA A 665 -5.26 23.53 1.96
CA ALA A 665 -4.55 24.61 2.64
C ALA A 665 -4.76 25.98 1.97
N TYR A 666 -5.03 26.04 0.65
CA TYR A 666 -5.34 27.29 -0.06
C TYR A 666 -6.55 28.02 0.54
N LEU A 667 -7.48 27.29 1.16
CA LEU A 667 -8.70 27.82 1.76
C LEU A 667 -8.58 28.08 3.26
N ALA A 668 -7.45 27.72 3.88
CA ALA A 668 -7.24 27.85 5.33
C ALA A 668 -7.11 29.32 5.77
N ASP A 669 -7.43 29.58 7.03
CA ASP A 669 -7.06 30.82 7.72
C ASP A 669 -5.69 30.69 8.40
N VAL A 670 -5.35 29.48 8.84
CA VAL A 670 -4.04 29.13 9.42
C VAL A 670 -3.52 27.86 8.81
N VAL A 671 -2.26 27.88 8.38
CA VAL A 671 -1.51 26.71 7.92
C VAL A 671 -0.37 26.42 8.89
N LEU A 672 -0.33 25.20 9.43
CA LEU A 672 0.66 24.75 10.40
C LEU A 672 1.62 23.73 9.73
N PRO A 673 2.92 24.05 9.59
CA PRO A 673 3.89 23.18 8.92
C PRO A 673 4.22 21.94 9.77
N ALA A 674 3.86 20.77 9.23
CA ALA A 674 4.04 19.49 9.89
C ALA A 674 5.29 18.72 9.43
N SER A 675 5.63 17.65 10.17
CA SER A 675 6.69 16.73 9.81
C SER A 675 6.20 15.67 8.82
N ALA A 676 7.06 15.30 7.86
CA ALA A 676 6.82 14.14 7.01
C ALA A 676 7.16 12.85 7.78
N TRP A 677 6.70 11.70 7.27
CA TRP A 677 6.97 10.40 7.89
C TRP A 677 8.45 10.13 8.27
N PRO A 678 9.46 10.38 7.42
CA PRO A 678 10.85 10.15 7.81
C PRO A 678 11.39 11.16 8.85
N GLU A 679 10.60 12.14 9.30
CA GLU A 679 11.01 13.20 10.21
C GLU A 679 10.50 13.01 11.65
N LYS A 680 9.84 11.87 11.94
CA LYS A 680 9.22 11.56 13.24
C LYS A 680 9.33 10.08 13.62
N ASP A 681 9.13 9.82 14.90
CA ASP A 681 8.90 8.48 15.46
C ASP A 681 7.40 8.25 15.66
N GLY A 682 6.95 7.00 15.56
CA GLY A 682 5.57 6.63 15.82
C GLY A 682 5.23 5.25 15.26
N THR A 683 4.02 4.79 15.49
CA THR A 683 3.57 3.50 14.97
C THR A 683 2.54 3.66 13.86
N VAL A 684 2.52 2.72 12.92
CA VAL A 684 1.43 2.56 11.96
C VAL A 684 0.95 1.13 11.98
N THR A 685 -0.33 0.92 11.72
CA THR A 685 -0.93 -0.38 11.60
C THR A 685 -1.31 -0.64 10.15
N ASN A 686 -0.68 -1.64 9.55
CA ASN A 686 -0.91 -1.99 8.16
C ASN A 686 -2.23 -2.77 7.96
N THR A 687 -2.52 -3.13 6.71
CA THR A 687 -3.72 -3.89 6.31
C THR A 687 -3.81 -5.27 6.95
N ASP A 688 -2.70 -5.83 7.44
CA ASP A 688 -2.59 -7.17 8.03
C ASP A 688 -2.67 -7.15 9.57
N ARG A 689 -3.07 -6.00 10.15
CA ARG A 689 -3.10 -5.77 11.61
C ARG A 689 -1.71 -5.83 12.25
N MET A 690 -0.66 -5.54 11.48
CA MET A 690 0.69 -5.42 12.02
C MET A 690 0.93 -3.99 12.46
N VAL A 691 1.15 -3.79 13.76
CA VAL A 691 1.67 -2.55 14.34
C VAL A 691 3.17 -2.48 14.05
N GLN A 692 3.60 -1.44 13.34
CA GLN A 692 4.96 -1.28 12.82
C GLN A 692 5.56 0.04 13.28
N LEU A 693 6.82 -0.01 13.72
CA LEU A 693 7.53 1.15 14.23
C LEU A 693 8.19 1.94 13.09
N GLY A 694 7.75 3.18 12.90
CA GLY A 694 8.45 4.22 12.16
C GLY A 694 9.49 4.90 13.03
N ARG A 695 10.65 5.19 12.42
CA ARG A 695 11.74 5.90 13.09
C ARG A 695 12.15 7.15 12.34
N LYS A 696 12.51 8.18 13.10
CA LYS A 696 13.02 9.45 12.62
C LYS A 696 14.38 9.28 11.93
N ALA A 697 14.41 9.55 10.63
CA ALA A 697 15.61 9.55 9.80
C ALA A 697 16.15 10.96 9.54
N LEU A 698 15.26 11.95 9.47
CA LEU A 698 15.52 13.33 9.09
C LEU A 698 15.08 14.31 10.19
N GLU A 699 15.69 15.48 10.23
CA GLU A 699 15.13 16.65 10.91
C GLU A 699 14.13 17.37 9.98
N PRO A 700 12.98 17.86 10.50
CA PRO A 700 12.02 18.66 9.72
C PRO A 700 12.65 19.93 9.12
N PRO A 701 12.13 20.44 7.98
CA PRO A 701 12.68 21.64 7.35
C PRO A 701 12.26 22.93 8.06
N GLY A 702 13.19 23.90 8.14
CA GLY A 702 12.92 25.22 8.71
C GLY A 702 12.44 25.15 10.17
N GLU A 703 11.28 25.73 10.43
CA GLU A 703 10.61 25.73 11.73
C GLU A 703 9.50 24.69 11.83
N ALA A 704 9.33 23.80 10.85
CA ALA A 704 8.32 22.73 10.91
C ALA A 704 8.45 21.90 12.20
N ARG A 705 7.31 21.36 12.67
CA ARG A 705 7.23 20.60 13.92
C ARG A 705 6.51 19.27 13.70
N GLU A 706 6.78 18.30 14.58
CA GLU A 706 6.07 17.02 14.56
C GLU A 706 4.58 17.21 14.81
N ASP A 707 3.73 16.47 14.09
CA ASP A 707 2.27 16.59 14.22
C ASP A 707 1.81 16.41 15.66
N LEU A 708 2.38 15.43 16.39
CA LEU A 708 2.11 15.19 17.80
C LEU A 708 2.32 16.46 18.64
N TRP A 709 3.41 17.19 18.43
CA TRP A 709 3.69 18.42 19.15
C TRP A 709 2.62 19.48 18.87
N ILE A 710 2.22 19.65 17.60
CA ILE A 710 1.24 20.66 17.21
C ILE A 710 -0.13 20.34 17.86
N ILE A 711 -0.56 19.08 17.84
CA ILE A 711 -1.79 18.62 18.49
C ILE A 711 -1.76 18.94 19.99
N VAL A 712 -0.65 18.62 20.69
CA VAL A 712 -0.51 18.91 22.14
C VAL A 712 -0.52 20.41 22.42
N GLN A 713 0.11 21.23 21.57
CA GLN A 713 0.10 22.69 21.73
C GLN A 713 -1.28 23.31 21.54
N LEU A 714 -2.06 22.82 20.57
CA LEU A 714 -3.45 23.24 20.38
C LEU A 714 -4.32 22.79 21.56
N ALA A 715 -4.15 21.55 22.04
CA ALA A 715 -4.86 21.04 23.20
C ALA A 715 -4.67 21.94 24.44
N ARG A 716 -3.43 22.36 24.72
CA ARG A 716 -3.11 23.29 25.82
C ARG A 716 -3.85 24.61 25.71
N ARG A 717 -3.87 25.21 24.52
CA ARG A 717 -4.57 26.48 24.26
C ARG A 717 -6.08 26.36 24.31
N LEU A 718 -6.61 25.17 24.04
CA LEU A 718 -8.01 24.80 24.23
C LEU A 718 -8.35 24.42 25.69
N GLY A 719 -7.40 24.55 26.62
CA GLY A 719 -7.64 24.35 28.05
C GLY A 719 -7.52 22.88 28.50
N LEU A 720 -6.81 22.05 27.75
CA LEU A 720 -6.47 20.68 28.13
C LEU A 720 -5.05 20.62 28.70
N ALA A 721 -4.88 20.06 29.89
CA ALA A 721 -3.58 19.96 30.57
C ALA A 721 -2.73 18.79 30.05
N TRP A 722 -2.58 18.66 28.73
CA TRP A 722 -1.82 17.57 28.12
C TRP A 722 -0.30 17.77 28.23
N ASP A 723 0.41 16.72 28.60
CA ASP A 723 1.86 16.73 28.82
C ASP A 723 2.64 15.66 28.05
N TYR A 724 2.01 14.97 27.08
CA TYR A 724 2.69 14.04 26.17
C TYR A 724 3.88 14.70 25.48
N ARG A 725 5.04 14.03 25.52
CA ARG A 725 6.29 14.56 24.97
C ARG A 725 6.72 13.80 23.73
N LYS A 726 6.41 12.51 23.65
CA LYS A 726 6.82 11.60 22.57
C LYS A 726 5.71 10.59 22.24
N ALA A 727 5.81 9.95 21.08
CA ALA A 727 4.88 8.90 20.65
C ALA A 727 4.75 7.78 21.72
N ARG A 728 5.85 7.36 22.34
CA ARG A 728 5.83 6.35 23.42
C ARG A 728 4.86 6.70 24.56
N ASP A 729 4.79 7.97 24.98
CA ASP A 729 3.91 8.38 26.09
C ASP A 729 2.44 8.16 25.72
N VAL A 730 2.09 8.44 24.46
CA VAL A 730 0.74 8.24 23.92
C VAL A 730 0.44 6.76 23.75
N TRP A 731 1.41 5.99 23.24
CA TRP A 731 1.27 4.54 23.06
C TRP A 731 0.94 3.83 24.38
N GLU A 732 1.58 4.23 25.49
CA GLU A 732 1.28 3.68 26.81
C GLU A 732 -0.13 4.02 27.30
N GLU A 733 -0.70 5.17 26.94
CA GLU A 733 -2.12 5.45 27.20
C GLU A 733 -3.03 4.61 26.30
N MET A 734 -2.70 4.49 25.01
CA MET A 734 -3.47 3.70 24.07
C MET A 734 -3.64 2.26 24.57
N ARG A 735 -2.55 1.62 25.01
CA ARG A 735 -2.55 0.26 25.57
C ARG A 735 -3.47 0.09 26.78
N GLN A 736 -3.75 1.15 27.54
CA GLN A 736 -4.65 1.10 28.70
C GLN A 736 -6.13 1.08 28.30
N CYS A 737 -6.48 1.59 27.13
CA CYS A 737 -7.86 1.71 26.66
C CYS A 737 -8.19 0.84 25.43
N MET A 738 -7.16 0.30 24.76
CA MET A 738 -7.26 -0.57 23.59
C MET A 738 -6.78 -1.98 23.96
N HIS A 739 -7.73 -2.86 24.26
CA HIS A 739 -7.48 -4.23 24.68
C HIS A 739 -6.78 -5.06 23.60
N SER A 740 -7.05 -4.75 22.32
CA SER A 740 -6.48 -5.46 21.18
C SER A 740 -4.95 -5.37 21.09
N ILE A 741 -4.35 -4.33 21.67
CA ILE A 741 -2.90 -4.04 21.61
C ILE A 741 -2.24 -3.96 22.99
N ALA A 742 -2.97 -4.29 24.07
CA ALA A 742 -2.50 -4.10 25.45
C ALA A 742 -1.16 -4.80 25.73
N GLY A 743 -0.91 -5.94 25.08
CA GLY A 743 0.34 -6.72 25.18
C GLY A 743 1.51 -6.24 24.33
N ILE A 744 1.32 -5.21 23.49
CA ILE A 744 2.35 -4.70 22.58
C ILE A 744 3.09 -3.53 23.26
N THR A 745 4.17 -3.82 23.99
CA THR A 745 5.00 -2.76 24.58
C THR A 745 5.82 -2.01 23.54
N TRP A 746 6.21 -0.77 23.85
CA TRP A 746 7.10 0.02 22.99
C TRP A 746 8.46 -0.67 22.77
N GLU A 747 9.04 -1.28 23.81
CA GLU A 747 10.33 -1.99 23.75
C GLU A 747 10.27 -3.20 22.82
N ARG A 748 9.11 -3.88 22.78
CA ARG A 748 8.89 -4.97 21.82
C ARG A 748 8.88 -4.45 20.39
N LEU A 749 8.19 -3.34 20.13
CA LEU A 749 8.20 -2.70 18.82
C LEU A 749 9.61 -2.25 18.41
N GLU A 750 10.41 -1.75 19.35
CA GLU A 750 11.80 -1.39 19.07
C GLU A 750 12.64 -2.61 18.66
N ARG A 751 12.47 -3.73 19.36
CA ARG A 751 13.18 -4.99 19.10
C ARG A 751 12.73 -5.68 17.80
N GLU A 752 11.43 -5.76 17.57
CA GLU A 752 10.82 -6.60 16.53
C GLU A 752 10.41 -5.81 15.28
N SER A 753 10.32 -4.47 15.35
CA SER A 753 9.84 -3.55 14.31
C SER A 753 8.38 -3.74 13.86
N SER A 754 7.78 -4.92 14.06
CA SER A 754 6.45 -5.27 13.59
C SER A 754 5.83 -6.34 14.49
N VAL A 755 4.63 -6.10 15.03
CA VAL A 755 3.88 -7.05 15.88
C VAL A 755 2.44 -7.13 15.38
N THR A 756 1.89 -8.34 15.23
CA THR A 756 0.50 -8.52 14.76
C THR A 756 -0.46 -8.49 15.94
N TYR A 757 -1.59 -7.79 15.81
CA TYR A 757 -2.67 -7.84 16.79
C TYR A 757 -3.86 -8.70 16.29
N PRO A 758 -4.71 -9.23 17.18
CA PRO A 758 -4.77 -9.00 18.62
C PRO A 758 -3.57 -9.57 19.39
N CYS A 759 -3.11 -8.82 20.40
CA CYS A 759 -2.05 -9.19 21.33
C CYS A 759 -2.43 -8.59 22.69
N VAL A 760 -3.09 -9.40 23.51
CA VAL A 760 -3.83 -8.95 24.69
C VAL A 760 -2.92 -8.87 25.92
N GLN A 761 -1.96 -9.79 26.06
CA GLN A 761 -1.04 -9.83 27.19
C GLN A 761 0.41 -9.69 26.70
N GLU A 762 1.25 -9.11 27.54
CA GLU A 762 2.68 -9.00 27.25
C GLU A 762 3.28 -10.41 27.13
N GLY A 763 4.00 -10.65 26.02
CA GLY A 763 4.57 -11.97 25.70
C GLY A 763 3.74 -12.79 24.72
N ASP A 764 2.47 -12.44 24.46
CA ASP A 764 1.66 -13.11 23.44
C ASP A 764 2.31 -12.95 22.05
N PRO A 765 2.36 -13.99 21.20
CA PRO A 765 2.96 -13.88 19.87
C PRO A 765 2.17 -12.95 18.94
N GLY A 766 0.88 -12.76 19.21
CA GLY A 766 -0.08 -12.08 18.33
C GLY A 766 -0.71 -13.05 17.32
N ASP A 767 -1.93 -12.74 16.87
CA ASP A 767 -2.72 -13.65 16.05
C ASP A 767 -2.75 -13.26 14.55
N PRO A 768 -2.01 -13.96 13.67
CA PRO A 768 -2.03 -13.71 12.22
C PRO A 768 -3.36 -14.13 11.58
N VAL A 769 -4.03 -15.13 12.15
CA VAL A 769 -5.35 -15.64 11.74
C VAL A 769 -6.31 -15.54 12.91
N VAL A 770 -7.44 -14.86 12.71
CA VAL A 770 -8.47 -14.68 13.74
C VAL A 770 -9.75 -15.45 13.39
N PHE A 771 -10.69 -15.50 14.34
CA PHE A 771 -11.96 -16.26 14.24
C PHE A 771 -11.76 -17.78 14.16
N LEU A 772 -10.76 -18.31 14.85
CA LEU A 772 -10.49 -19.75 14.94
C LEU A 772 -11.70 -20.50 15.54
N GLU A 773 -12.25 -20.00 16.65
CA GLU A 773 -13.31 -20.67 17.40
C GLU A 773 -14.65 -19.92 17.38
N SER A 774 -14.62 -18.61 17.64
CA SER A 774 -15.81 -17.75 17.72
C SER A 774 -15.62 -16.43 16.98
N PHE A 775 -16.71 -15.68 16.83
CA PHE A 775 -16.70 -14.32 16.29
C PHE A 775 -16.91 -13.31 17.42
N PRO A 776 -16.33 -12.10 17.35
CA PRO A 776 -16.53 -11.02 18.32
C PRO A 776 -17.92 -10.35 18.19
N THR A 777 -18.96 -11.16 18.01
CA THR A 777 -20.36 -10.73 18.07
C THR A 777 -20.94 -11.05 19.46
N PRO A 778 -22.02 -10.39 19.90
CA PRO A 778 -22.64 -10.71 21.19
C PRO A 778 -23.06 -12.17 21.36
N SER A 779 -23.32 -12.89 20.27
CA SER A 779 -23.70 -14.31 20.27
C SER A 779 -22.53 -15.27 20.09
N GLY A 780 -21.31 -14.77 19.84
CA GLY A 780 -20.16 -15.59 19.43
C GLY A 780 -20.25 -16.16 18.01
N ARG A 781 -21.35 -15.89 17.29
CA ARG A 781 -21.69 -16.43 15.96
C ARG A 781 -21.73 -15.32 14.91
N ALA A 782 -21.26 -15.61 13.70
CA ALA A 782 -21.41 -14.72 12.56
C ALA A 782 -22.89 -14.64 12.13
N ARG A 783 -23.26 -13.59 11.39
CA ARG A 783 -24.62 -13.35 10.92
C ARG A 783 -24.63 -13.25 9.40
N PHE A 784 -25.50 -14.04 8.77
CA PHE A 784 -25.87 -13.84 7.38
C PHE A 784 -26.81 -12.64 7.25
N VAL A 785 -26.49 -11.76 6.31
CA VAL A 785 -27.31 -10.61 5.96
C VAL A 785 -27.56 -10.65 4.45
N PRO A 786 -28.79 -11.01 4.02
CA PRO A 786 -29.12 -11.05 2.59
C PRO A 786 -29.05 -9.66 1.96
N ALA A 787 -28.64 -9.60 0.70
CA ALA A 787 -28.57 -8.39 -0.10
C ALA A 787 -29.40 -8.57 -1.39
N ASP A 788 -30.15 -7.54 -1.78
CA ASP A 788 -30.93 -7.51 -3.02
C ASP A 788 -30.27 -6.56 -4.05
N LEU A 789 -30.72 -6.60 -5.31
CA LEU A 789 -30.17 -5.73 -6.37
C LEU A 789 -30.61 -4.28 -6.19
N ILE A 790 -29.62 -3.40 -6.09
CA ILE A 790 -29.77 -1.94 -6.11
C ILE A 790 -28.87 -1.44 -7.24
N SER A 791 -29.40 -0.58 -8.10
CA SER A 791 -28.59 0.06 -9.15
C SER A 791 -27.86 1.30 -8.63
N ALA A 792 -26.80 1.68 -9.32
CA ALA A 792 -26.10 2.95 -9.13
C ALA A 792 -27.07 4.13 -9.11
N ALA A 793 -26.70 5.16 -8.36
CA ALA A 793 -27.48 6.39 -8.28
C ALA A 793 -27.51 7.15 -9.62
N GLU A 794 -26.44 7.05 -10.42
CA GLU A 794 -26.29 7.77 -11.68
C GLU A 794 -25.91 6.86 -12.85
N ARG A 795 -26.93 6.37 -13.58
CA ARG A 795 -26.76 5.50 -14.76
C ARG A 795 -26.56 6.30 -16.06
N PRO A 796 -25.83 5.73 -17.04
CA PRO A 796 -25.73 6.32 -18.37
C PRO A 796 -27.09 6.58 -19.01
N ASP A 797 -27.19 7.70 -19.73
CA ASP A 797 -28.36 8.07 -20.52
C ASP A 797 -27.95 8.58 -21.90
N ALA A 798 -28.87 9.20 -22.64
CA ALA A 798 -28.59 9.70 -23.99
C ALA A 798 -27.59 10.87 -24.03
N GLU A 799 -27.50 11.66 -22.95
CA GLU A 799 -26.60 12.83 -22.88
C GLU A 799 -25.22 12.44 -22.32
N TYR A 800 -25.19 11.55 -21.34
CA TYR A 800 -24.00 11.03 -20.67
C TYR A 800 -23.91 9.49 -20.85
N PRO A 801 -23.54 8.99 -22.04
CA PRO A 801 -23.66 7.58 -22.39
C PRO A 801 -22.51 6.68 -21.88
N ILE A 802 -21.47 7.25 -21.26
CA ILE A 802 -20.25 6.53 -20.86
C ILE A 802 -20.19 6.43 -19.33
N VAL A 803 -19.70 5.30 -18.80
CA VAL A 803 -19.42 5.15 -17.36
C VAL A 803 -17.99 5.62 -17.05
N LEU A 804 -17.86 6.55 -16.10
CA LEU A 804 -16.59 6.92 -15.48
C LEU A 804 -16.25 5.94 -14.35
N ILE A 805 -15.04 5.39 -14.40
CA ILE A 805 -14.43 4.63 -13.33
C ILE A 805 -13.19 5.38 -12.85
N THR A 806 -13.15 5.75 -11.57
CA THR A 806 -11.96 6.38 -10.99
C THR A 806 -11.01 5.35 -10.37
N GLY A 807 -9.71 5.62 -10.38
CA GLY A 807 -8.76 4.75 -9.69
C GLY A 807 -7.37 5.35 -9.51
N ARG A 808 -6.35 4.50 -9.42
CA ARG A 808 -4.97 4.91 -9.14
C ARG A 808 -4.02 4.42 -10.22
N GLN A 809 -2.83 5.00 -10.21
CA GLN A 809 -1.66 4.57 -10.95
C GLN A 809 -0.59 4.01 -10.00
N LEU A 810 0.39 3.30 -10.54
CA LEU A 810 1.43 2.67 -9.73
C LEU A 810 2.39 3.72 -9.14
N GLU A 811 2.70 4.74 -9.91
CA GLU A 811 3.68 5.79 -9.64
C GLU A 811 3.10 6.79 -8.65
N HIS A 812 1.83 7.13 -8.81
CA HIS A 812 1.18 8.17 -8.03
C HIS A 812 0.33 7.65 -6.89
N TRP A 813 0.40 8.33 -5.75
CA TRP A 813 -0.34 7.98 -4.55
C TRP A 813 -1.40 9.01 -4.21
N HIS A 814 -2.64 8.55 -4.08
CA HIS A 814 -3.79 9.34 -3.64
C HIS A 814 -3.96 10.61 -4.49
N THR A 815 -4.02 11.79 -3.88
CA THR A 815 -4.16 13.10 -4.53
C THR A 815 -2.84 13.63 -5.10
N GLY A 816 -1.78 12.81 -5.17
CA GLY A 816 -0.51 13.16 -5.80
C GLY A 816 0.38 14.11 -4.98
N SER A 817 -0.06 14.61 -3.82
CA SER A 817 0.65 15.67 -3.07
C SER A 817 2.11 15.32 -2.76
N MET A 818 2.41 14.06 -2.45
CA MET A 818 3.77 13.58 -2.22
C MET A 818 4.44 13.07 -3.50
N THR A 819 3.77 12.20 -4.26
CA THR A 819 4.40 11.47 -5.37
C THR A 819 4.67 12.33 -6.59
N ARG A 820 3.87 13.37 -6.84
CA ARG A 820 4.15 14.35 -7.91
C ARG A 820 5.26 15.32 -7.56
N ARG A 821 5.65 15.37 -6.27
CA ARG A 821 6.83 16.08 -5.76
C ARG A 821 8.02 15.15 -5.54
N ALA A 822 7.92 13.89 -5.99
CA ALA A 822 9.01 12.94 -5.95
C ALA A 822 9.54 12.74 -7.38
N SER A 823 10.78 13.15 -7.62
CA SER A 823 11.29 13.42 -8.98
C SER A 823 11.20 12.19 -9.88
N ASN A 824 11.53 11.00 -9.34
CA ASN A 824 11.48 9.75 -10.09
C ASN A 824 10.04 9.35 -10.47
N LEU A 825 9.08 9.55 -9.56
CA LEU A 825 7.70 9.12 -9.78
C LEU A 825 6.99 10.04 -10.78
N ASP A 826 7.15 11.35 -10.60
CA ASP A 826 6.60 12.36 -11.50
C ASP A 826 7.19 12.23 -12.91
N TYR A 827 8.50 11.95 -13.04
CA TYR A 827 9.11 11.73 -14.35
C TYR A 827 8.55 10.51 -15.09
N ILE A 828 8.22 9.43 -14.39
CA ILE A 828 7.69 8.20 -15.03
C ILE A 828 6.27 8.43 -15.56
N GLU A 829 5.41 9.15 -14.83
CA GLU A 829 4.01 9.41 -15.21
C GLU A 829 3.61 10.88 -14.99
N PRO A 830 4.13 11.85 -15.75
CA PRO A 830 3.96 13.28 -15.45
C PRO A 830 2.58 13.84 -15.79
N GLU A 831 1.89 13.22 -16.76
CA GLU A 831 0.70 13.81 -17.40
C GLU A 831 -0.61 13.17 -16.94
N PRO A 832 -1.70 13.96 -16.81
CA PRO A 832 -3.02 13.41 -16.58
C PRO A 832 -3.51 12.64 -17.81
N VAL A 833 -3.98 11.41 -17.59
CA VAL A 833 -4.43 10.51 -18.66
C VAL A 833 -5.80 9.90 -18.38
N ALA A 834 -6.59 9.73 -19.44
CA ALA A 834 -7.81 8.94 -19.46
C ALA A 834 -7.57 7.66 -20.25
N SER A 835 -7.71 6.51 -19.59
CA SER A 835 -7.66 5.20 -20.25
C SER A 835 -9.02 4.91 -20.91
N VAL A 836 -8.99 4.64 -22.22
CA VAL A 836 -10.17 4.38 -23.05
C VAL A 836 -9.90 3.17 -23.95
N HIS A 837 -10.94 2.37 -24.18
CA HIS A 837 -10.86 1.24 -25.10
C HIS A 837 -10.47 1.70 -26.52
N PRO A 838 -9.53 1.04 -27.23
CA PRO A 838 -9.07 1.47 -28.56
C PRO A 838 -10.20 1.69 -29.59
N LEU A 839 -11.21 0.80 -29.63
CA LEU A 839 -12.36 0.95 -30.53
C LEU A 839 -13.26 2.15 -30.19
N ASP A 840 -13.29 2.58 -28.94
CA ASP A 840 -14.07 3.76 -28.55
C ASP A 840 -13.31 5.04 -28.89
N LEU A 841 -11.97 5.03 -28.78
CA LEU A 841 -11.11 6.11 -29.30
C LEU A 841 -11.26 6.27 -30.81
N GLU A 842 -11.30 5.17 -31.56
CA GLU A 842 -11.55 5.17 -33.00
C GLU A 842 -12.93 5.77 -33.33
N GLY A 843 -13.99 5.34 -32.62
CA GLY A 843 -15.33 5.89 -32.77
C GLY A 843 -15.44 7.39 -32.46
N LEU A 844 -14.58 7.90 -31.57
CA LEU A 844 -14.45 9.32 -31.24
C LEU A 844 -13.47 10.08 -32.15
N SER A 845 -12.79 9.39 -33.06
CA SER A 845 -11.71 9.95 -33.91
C SER A 845 -10.58 10.60 -33.10
N ILE A 846 -10.19 9.99 -31.99
CA ILE A 846 -9.11 10.44 -31.08
C ILE A 846 -7.94 9.47 -31.19
N ALA A 847 -6.74 9.97 -31.51
CA ALA A 847 -5.52 9.18 -31.46
C ALA A 847 -5.00 9.06 -30.01
N PRO A 848 -4.31 7.96 -29.63
CA PRO A 848 -3.55 7.91 -28.39
C PRO A 848 -2.60 9.10 -28.25
N GLY A 849 -2.54 9.70 -27.07
CA GLY A 849 -1.83 10.96 -26.82
C GLY A 849 -2.58 12.22 -27.25
N GLY A 850 -3.73 12.10 -27.93
CA GLY A 850 -4.62 13.21 -28.24
C GLY A 850 -5.35 13.72 -27.00
N ILE A 851 -5.85 14.96 -27.04
CA ILE A 851 -6.63 15.55 -25.94
C ILE A 851 -8.10 15.16 -26.07
N LEU A 852 -8.70 14.79 -24.94
CA LEU A 852 -10.14 14.62 -24.80
C LEU A 852 -10.69 15.43 -23.62
N THR A 853 -11.99 15.68 -23.65
CA THR A 853 -12.74 16.30 -22.55
C THR A 853 -13.77 15.31 -22.03
N ILE A 854 -13.80 15.14 -20.72
CA ILE A 854 -14.80 14.35 -20.00
C ILE A 854 -15.69 15.33 -19.23
N GLU A 855 -16.99 15.21 -19.42
CA GLU A 855 -18.00 16.07 -18.79
C GLU A 855 -19.04 15.20 -18.06
N SER A 856 -19.39 15.59 -16.86
CA SER A 856 -20.53 15.07 -16.10
C SER A 856 -21.52 16.19 -15.82
N ARG A 857 -22.61 15.87 -15.11
CA ARG A 857 -23.60 16.87 -14.66
C ARG A 857 -23.03 17.94 -13.71
N ARG A 858 -21.84 17.72 -13.14
CA ARG A 858 -21.22 18.60 -12.13
C ARG A 858 -20.06 19.42 -12.67
N GLY A 859 -19.37 18.93 -13.70
CA GLY A 859 -18.15 19.58 -14.16
C GLY A 859 -17.53 18.90 -15.37
N ARG A 860 -16.40 19.46 -15.80
CA ARG A 860 -15.63 18.96 -16.93
C ARG A 860 -14.13 19.03 -16.66
N ILE A 861 -13.39 18.10 -17.24
CA ILE A 861 -11.91 18.08 -17.22
C ILE A 861 -11.38 17.72 -18.60
N SER A 862 -10.17 18.16 -18.92
CA SER A 862 -9.44 17.78 -20.14
C SER A 862 -8.15 17.07 -19.78
N LEU A 863 -7.80 16.03 -20.55
CA LEU A 863 -6.67 15.14 -20.28
C LEU A 863 -6.28 14.35 -21.54
N TYR A 864 -5.11 13.71 -21.50
CA TYR A 864 -4.58 12.96 -22.63
C TYR A 864 -5.19 11.55 -22.73
N ALA A 865 -5.56 11.13 -23.94
CA ALA A 865 -6.11 9.81 -24.21
C ALA A 865 -5.01 8.73 -24.15
N ARG A 866 -5.24 7.68 -23.37
CA ARG A 866 -4.41 6.47 -23.34
C ARG A 866 -5.23 5.29 -23.84
N ALA A 867 -4.74 4.60 -24.86
CA ALA A 867 -5.35 3.36 -25.30
C ALA A 867 -5.12 2.26 -24.26
N ASP A 868 -6.20 1.60 -23.84
CA ASP A 868 -6.17 0.50 -22.88
C ASP A 868 -7.28 -0.50 -23.23
N ASP A 869 -6.89 -1.64 -23.84
CA ASP A 869 -7.81 -2.71 -24.22
C ASP A 869 -8.35 -3.50 -23.01
N GLY A 870 -7.79 -3.28 -21.82
CA GLY A 870 -8.34 -3.79 -20.58
C GLY A 870 -9.53 -2.98 -20.07
N THR A 871 -9.72 -1.74 -20.52
CA THR A 871 -10.88 -0.91 -20.17
C THR A 871 -12.10 -1.32 -20.99
N PRO A 872 -13.26 -1.65 -20.39
CA PRO A 872 -14.46 -2.04 -21.15
C PRO A 872 -14.94 -0.95 -22.11
N ARG A 873 -15.58 -1.38 -23.21
CA ARG A 873 -16.28 -0.45 -24.10
C ARG A 873 -17.41 0.28 -23.37
N GLY A 874 -17.61 1.55 -23.72
CA GLY A 874 -18.59 2.43 -23.07
C GLY A 874 -18.15 2.87 -21.67
N THR A 875 -16.86 2.75 -21.34
CA THR A 875 -16.30 3.20 -20.06
C THR A 875 -15.02 4.02 -20.26
N VAL A 876 -14.73 4.91 -19.31
CA VAL A 876 -13.48 5.67 -19.25
C VAL A 876 -12.89 5.56 -17.85
N PHE A 877 -11.58 5.30 -17.77
CA PHE A 877 -10.86 5.24 -16.50
C PHE A 877 -10.00 6.47 -16.28
N VAL A 878 -10.12 7.11 -15.11
CA VAL A 878 -9.36 8.32 -14.77
C VAL A 878 -8.67 8.16 -13.39
N PRO A 879 -7.34 8.30 -13.31
CA PRO A 879 -6.62 8.43 -12.04
C PRO A 879 -6.95 9.77 -11.35
N PHE A 880 -7.14 9.77 -10.03
CA PHE A 880 -7.51 10.99 -9.28
C PHE A 880 -6.32 11.74 -8.65
N CYS A 881 -5.09 11.53 -9.13
CA CYS A 881 -3.87 12.13 -8.57
C CYS A 881 -3.46 13.47 -9.20
N PHE A 882 -4.18 13.95 -10.21
CA PHE A 882 -3.85 15.16 -10.97
C PHE A 882 -4.78 16.32 -10.61
N TYR A 883 -4.22 17.43 -10.15
CA TYR A 883 -4.98 18.64 -9.78
C TYR A 883 -5.59 19.31 -11.00
N GLU A 884 -4.78 19.47 -12.04
CA GLU A 884 -5.13 20.07 -13.33
C GLU A 884 -6.24 19.32 -14.08
N ALA A 885 -6.49 18.06 -13.71
CA ALA A 885 -7.54 17.20 -14.24
C ALA A 885 -8.20 16.40 -13.10
N ALA A 886 -8.64 17.11 -12.06
CA ALA A 886 -9.20 16.48 -10.86
C ALA A 886 -10.44 15.63 -11.18
N ALA A 887 -10.29 14.30 -11.15
CA ALA A 887 -11.36 13.35 -11.47
C ALA A 887 -12.63 13.56 -10.64
N ASN A 888 -12.48 13.99 -9.38
CA ASN A 888 -13.59 14.22 -8.47
C ASN A 888 -14.41 15.50 -8.76
N MET A 889 -14.01 16.30 -9.75
CA MET A 889 -14.91 17.29 -10.38
C MET A 889 -16.08 16.62 -11.11
N LEU A 890 -15.92 15.36 -11.51
CA LEU A 890 -16.92 14.63 -12.28
C LEU A 890 -17.84 13.76 -11.40
N THR A 891 -17.33 13.25 -10.28
CA THR A 891 -17.94 12.18 -9.48
C THR A 891 -19.21 12.63 -8.77
N ASN A 892 -20.16 11.71 -8.60
CA ASN A 892 -21.42 11.99 -7.90
C ASN A 892 -21.26 11.80 -6.37
N PRO A 893 -21.97 12.59 -5.54
CA PRO A 893 -21.86 12.50 -4.08
C PRO A 893 -22.86 11.53 -3.43
N ALA A 894 -23.53 10.65 -4.19
CA ALA A 894 -24.52 9.73 -3.63
C ALA A 894 -23.85 8.75 -2.67
N LEU A 895 -24.45 8.56 -1.50
CA LEU A 895 -23.86 7.80 -0.40
C LEU A 895 -24.49 6.42 -0.23
N ASP A 896 -23.65 5.42 0.09
CA ASP A 896 -24.12 4.16 0.65
C ASP A 896 -24.94 4.42 1.93
N PRO A 897 -26.13 3.80 2.08
CA PRO A 897 -27.04 4.13 3.17
C PRO A 897 -26.49 3.77 4.55
N PHE A 898 -25.59 2.79 4.65
CA PHE A 898 -25.03 2.28 5.90
C PHE A 898 -23.61 2.82 6.14
N GLY A 899 -22.71 2.60 5.18
CA GLY A 899 -21.31 2.98 5.22
C GLY A 899 -21.08 4.47 4.96
N LYS A 900 -22.07 5.21 4.45
CA LYS A 900 -21.96 6.65 4.12
C LYS A 900 -20.74 6.99 3.24
N ILE A 901 -20.34 6.06 2.38
CA ILE A 901 -19.26 6.23 1.41
C ILE A 901 -19.85 6.68 0.07
N PRO A 902 -19.21 7.60 -0.65
CA PRO A 902 -19.70 8.04 -1.95
C PRO A 902 -19.39 7.07 -3.12
N GLU A 903 -20.22 7.16 -4.16
CA GLU A 903 -20.14 6.36 -5.40
C GLU A 903 -19.04 6.86 -6.35
N PHE A 904 -17.77 6.66 -5.98
CA PHE A 904 -16.64 7.07 -6.82
C PHE A 904 -16.41 6.19 -8.05
N LYS A 905 -16.87 4.94 -8.02
CA LYS A 905 -16.56 3.93 -9.05
C LYS A 905 -17.57 3.90 -10.19
N TYR A 906 -18.62 4.70 -10.11
CA TYR A 906 -19.66 4.74 -11.11
C TYR A 906 -20.25 6.14 -11.25
N CYS A 907 -20.18 6.71 -12.44
CA CYS A 907 -20.75 8.02 -12.74
C CYS A 907 -20.99 8.10 -14.24
N ALA A 908 -22.14 8.62 -14.67
CA ALA A 908 -22.39 8.85 -16.07
C ALA A 908 -21.64 10.09 -16.58
N VAL A 909 -20.95 9.95 -17.71
CA VAL A 909 -20.17 11.02 -18.34
C VAL A 909 -20.34 11.02 -19.85
N LYS A 910 -19.95 12.13 -20.46
CA LYS A 910 -19.79 12.31 -21.90
C LYS A 910 -18.31 12.53 -22.19
N VAL A 911 -17.80 11.85 -23.22
CA VAL A 911 -16.43 12.02 -23.70
C VAL A 911 -16.47 12.68 -25.08
N THR A 912 -15.70 13.74 -25.27
CA THR A 912 -15.60 14.47 -26.53
C THR A 912 -14.15 14.72 -26.92
N LYS A 913 -13.89 14.83 -28.22
CA LYS A 913 -12.56 15.14 -28.76
C LYS A 913 -12.20 16.61 -28.49
N GLY A 914 -10.96 16.86 -28.11
CA GLY A 914 -10.43 18.21 -27.88
C GLY A 914 -10.69 18.73 -26.46
N GLY A 915 -10.46 20.02 -26.28
CA GLY A 915 -10.45 20.70 -24.97
C GLY A 915 -9.16 21.52 -24.78
N PRO A 916 -9.11 22.40 -23.77
CA PRO A 916 -7.86 23.05 -23.40
C PRO A 916 -6.81 21.99 -23.02
N PRO A 917 -5.54 22.14 -23.45
CA PRO A 917 -4.49 21.27 -22.95
C PRO A 917 -4.40 21.39 -21.43
N PRO A 918 -4.21 20.28 -20.70
CA PRO A 918 -4.00 20.33 -19.26
C PRO A 918 -2.82 21.26 -18.98
N LYS A 919 -3.06 22.37 -18.28
CA LYS A 919 -1.98 23.23 -17.82
C LYS A 919 -1.38 22.56 -16.59
N ARG A 920 -0.08 22.28 -16.61
CA ARG A 920 0.66 21.83 -15.43
C ARG A 920 0.62 22.95 -14.39
N MET A 921 -0.33 22.87 -13.47
CA MET A 921 -0.65 23.95 -12.53
C MET A 921 -0.25 23.61 -11.11
N SER A 922 0.05 22.34 -10.79
CA SER A 922 0.52 22.01 -9.45
C SER A 922 1.44 20.80 -9.41
N PHE A 923 2.59 21.03 -8.76
CA PHE A 923 3.45 20.04 -8.10
C PHE A 923 4.47 19.29 -8.96
N GLY A 924 4.16 18.94 -10.21
CA GLY A 924 5.01 18.12 -11.06
C GLY A 924 5.28 18.77 -12.41
N GLY A 925 6.52 19.19 -12.65
CA GLY A 925 6.94 19.82 -13.89
C GLY A 925 7.68 18.88 -14.83
N GLY A 926 7.86 17.59 -14.48
CA GLY A 926 8.78 16.69 -15.17
C GLY A 926 10.13 17.36 -15.44
N VAL A 927 10.56 18.29 -14.57
CA VAL A 927 11.79 19.05 -14.76
C VAL A 927 12.90 18.01 -14.72
N LEU A 928 13.47 17.70 -15.89
CA LEU A 928 14.79 17.10 -15.98
C LEU A 928 15.64 17.83 -14.96
N LEU A 929 16.10 17.15 -13.91
CA LEU A 929 17.07 17.75 -13.00
C LEU A 929 18.22 18.28 -13.87
N PRO A 930 18.38 19.61 -14.01
CA PRO A 930 19.49 20.13 -14.77
C PRO A 930 20.72 19.92 -13.87
N GLY A 931 21.55 18.93 -14.23
CA GLY A 931 22.91 18.76 -13.71
C GLY A 931 23.08 18.89 -12.18
N GLN A 932 22.58 17.95 -11.39
CA GLN A 932 23.04 17.72 -10.02
C GLN A 932 23.35 16.25 -9.76
#